data_AF-A0A2E3H7N7-F1
#
_entry.id   AF-A0A2E3H7N7-F1
#
_cell.length_a   1.000
_cell.length_b   1.000
_cell.length_c   1.000
_cell.angle_alpha   90.00
_cell.angle_beta   90.00
_cell.angle_gamma   90.00
#
_symmetry.space_group_name_H-M   'P 1'
#
loop_
_entity.id
_entity.type
_entity.pdbx_description
1 polymer ?
#
loop_
_entity_poly.entity_id
_entity_poly.type
_entity_poly.pdbx_seq_one_letter_code
_entity_poly.pdbx_strand_id
1 'polypeptide(L)'
;MNPFLLPGLSLLAATSLLAEDSWKPGKAPRAIPPGMFKVDPSLEVTVWATTPQLYNPTNMDIDHAGRVWVAEGVNYRGNKEQRAAGDRIVVLQDTNGDGKCDRSHTFVQETGFIAPMGIAVFDNVIYVSQPPDLLAYTDVNRDLKFDPAVDKREVILTGFNAINHDHGLHSLVAGPEGKFYFNNGNCGAVFTDKSGRTFYLGGTYGSRGPNWPADHLSTTGKTSGDGHVWISGFAVRMNPDGSGVEIVSHGLRNTYEQIITSFGDMFQNDNDDPKGCRTSFALEYGCAGYFTRDGRQRNKAVRRPGQSYARIHWRQDDPGTMDAGDVYGGGAPTGITFYENGALGDKWNGTLLSCDTGLNTILGYQPKPRGGTFELKRFSFLTSNPDRDYDGSDFVGGGPKNSNIDKVAPSFFRPSDVTVGPDGALYFCDWFDPRVGGSGHMDSSFSGTIYRIAPRGFKPTVPSIDLSTIAGQITALRSPAVNVRHLGFRSLRSAGTKALPAVKNLLRDQNQWVAARAVWLLPYLGEEGIATCLALLKDKRSQHRVLAYRALRRAGHDMIPHARLLARDPSPQVRREVALSLRDLPASRTSSIFVDLARRCNTTDKNSLEAIGLGAANQESTIWTALHEALQPGPPAAWPESFARLTWRLWGAPSLDHLKTRAKALRNIEVLKRMVLPS
;
A
#
# COMPACT_ATOMS: atom_id res chain seq x y z
N MET A 1 28.97 -38.21 66.66
CA MET A 1 29.34 -36.79 66.47
C MET A 1 30.02 -36.66 65.12
N ASN A 2 29.75 -35.55 64.45
CA ASN A 2 30.18 -35.12 63.11
C ASN A 2 29.36 -35.62 61.89
N PRO A 3 28.44 -34.78 61.37
CA PRO A 3 27.95 -34.83 60.01
C PRO A 3 28.59 -33.76 59.11
N PHE A 4 28.67 -34.08 57.83
CA PHE A 4 29.18 -33.25 56.73
C PHE A 4 28.15 -32.22 56.26
N LEU A 5 28.63 -31.03 55.88
CA LEU A 5 27.89 -29.95 55.24
C LEU A 5 27.64 -30.21 53.74
N LEU A 6 26.43 -29.88 53.27
CA LEU A 6 26.07 -29.58 51.88
C LEU A 6 25.32 -28.24 51.87
N PRO A 7 25.62 -27.29 50.96
CA PRO A 7 24.97 -25.99 50.95
C PRO A 7 23.62 -26.05 50.21
N GLY A 8 22.64 -25.33 50.75
CA GLY A 8 21.27 -25.29 50.24
C GLY A 8 21.13 -24.59 48.88
N LEU A 9 20.25 -25.16 48.05
CA LEU A 9 19.66 -24.48 46.90
C LEU A 9 18.78 -23.33 47.39
N SER A 10 19.19 -22.09 47.12
CA SER A 10 18.28 -20.94 47.14
C SER A 10 17.57 -20.85 45.80
N LEU A 11 16.27 -21.12 45.81
CA LEU A 11 15.36 -20.90 44.70
C LEU A 11 15.24 -19.38 44.47
N LEU A 12 16.01 -18.82 43.53
CA LEU A 12 15.77 -17.47 43.04
C LEU A 12 14.56 -17.52 42.10
N ALA A 13 13.39 -17.23 42.65
CA ALA A 13 12.23 -16.85 41.86
C ALA A 13 12.58 -15.53 41.13
N ALA A 14 12.94 -15.62 39.86
CA ALA A 14 13.00 -14.47 38.97
C ALA A 14 11.56 -14.00 38.71
N THR A 15 11.02 -13.18 39.59
CA THR A 15 9.85 -12.37 39.28
C THR A 15 10.25 -11.40 38.16
N SER A 16 9.86 -11.69 36.92
CA SER A 16 9.89 -10.67 35.86
C SER A 16 8.90 -9.58 36.28
N LEU A 17 9.41 -8.50 36.85
CA LEU A 17 8.64 -7.27 37.02
C LEU A 17 8.23 -6.82 35.62
N LEU A 18 6.94 -6.94 35.32
CA LEU A 18 6.31 -6.28 34.20
C LEU A 18 6.67 -4.79 34.34
N ALA A 19 7.41 -4.24 33.39
CA ALA A 19 7.49 -2.79 33.29
C ALA A 19 6.12 -2.31 32.82
N GLU A 20 5.22 -2.01 33.76
CA GLU A 20 4.08 -1.14 33.49
C GLU A 20 4.64 0.17 32.89
N ASP A 21 3.98 0.70 31.86
CA ASP A 21 4.38 1.98 31.27
C ASP A 21 4.29 3.07 32.34
N SER A 22 5.44 3.46 32.88
CA SER A 22 5.53 4.49 33.91
C SER A 22 5.25 5.88 33.35
N TRP A 23 5.25 6.03 32.02
CA TRP A 23 4.97 7.29 31.36
C TRP A 23 3.45 7.53 31.28
N LYS A 24 3.02 8.74 31.62
CA LYS A 24 1.64 9.21 31.46
C LYS A 24 1.65 10.67 30.99
N PRO A 25 0.69 11.09 30.14
CA PRO A 25 0.59 12.47 29.73
C PRO A 25 0.16 13.37 30.90
N GLY A 26 0.60 14.64 30.87
CA GLY A 26 0.25 15.63 31.90
C GLY A 26 -1.14 16.26 31.74
N LYS A 27 -1.88 15.90 30.68
CA LYS A 27 -3.23 16.40 30.37
C LYS A 27 -4.20 15.24 30.26
N ALA A 28 -5.46 15.50 30.64
CA ALA A 28 -6.53 14.52 30.52
C ALA A 28 -6.83 14.21 29.04
N PRO A 29 -7.15 12.95 28.71
CA PRO A 29 -7.44 12.54 27.34
C PRO A 29 -8.74 13.16 26.82
N ARG A 30 -8.82 13.27 25.50
CA ARG A 30 -9.94 13.83 24.74
C ARG A 30 -10.23 12.96 23.52
N ALA A 31 -11.47 12.99 23.05
CA ALA A 31 -11.89 12.26 21.88
C ALA A 31 -12.95 13.05 21.12
N ILE A 32 -13.08 12.78 19.81
CA ILE A 32 -14.18 13.27 19.00
C ILE A 32 -15.45 12.48 19.38
N PRO A 33 -16.51 13.13 19.90
CA PRO A 33 -17.75 12.41 20.19
C PRO A 33 -18.32 11.79 18.91
N PRO A 34 -18.78 10.52 18.93
CA PRO A 34 -19.28 9.85 17.72
C PRO A 34 -20.40 10.61 17.00
N GLY A 35 -21.23 11.37 17.73
CA GLY A 35 -22.29 12.20 17.16
C GLY A 35 -21.82 13.36 16.28
N MET A 36 -20.51 13.71 16.29
CA MET A 36 -19.95 14.69 15.37
C MET A 36 -19.71 14.14 13.97
N PHE A 37 -19.59 12.81 13.82
CA PHE A 37 -19.35 12.22 12.51
C PHE A 37 -20.62 12.23 11.65
N LYS A 38 -20.43 12.58 10.38
CA LYS A 38 -21.40 12.39 9.30
C LYS A 38 -20.99 11.16 8.51
N VAL A 39 -21.89 10.19 8.47
CA VAL A 39 -21.76 8.91 7.75
C VAL A 39 -23.14 8.53 7.21
N ASP A 40 -23.22 7.56 6.30
CA ASP A 40 -24.48 7.04 5.80
C ASP A 40 -25.42 6.62 6.96
N PRO A 41 -26.71 6.99 6.96
CA PRO A 41 -27.63 6.73 8.08
C PRO A 41 -27.83 5.25 8.43
N SER A 42 -27.56 4.33 7.49
CA SER A 42 -27.61 2.89 7.72
C SER A 42 -26.49 2.37 8.63
N LEU A 43 -25.43 3.15 8.81
CA LEU A 43 -24.27 2.84 9.64
C LEU A 43 -24.32 3.65 10.94
N GLU A 44 -23.59 3.16 11.94
CA GLU A 44 -23.31 3.86 13.19
C GLU A 44 -21.81 3.87 13.47
N VAL A 45 -21.37 4.94 14.14
CA VAL A 45 -20.01 5.07 14.66
C VAL A 45 -20.06 4.93 16.17
N THR A 46 -19.23 4.05 16.74
CA THR A 46 -19.11 3.85 18.19
C THR A 46 -17.65 3.90 18.61
N VAL A 47 -17.36 4.48 19.78
CA VAL A 47 -16.02 4.35 20.39
C VAL A 47 -15.82 2.88 20.77
N TRP A 48 -14.73 2.28 20.29
CA TRP A 48 -14.33 0.92 20.64
C TRP A 48 -13.25 0.92 21.72
N ALA A 49 -12.22 1.77 21.60
CA ALA A 49 -11.19 2.00 22.62
C ALA A 49 -10.75 3.46 22.63
N THR A 50 -10.28 3.97 23.77
CA THR A 50 -9.74 5.33 23.89
C THR A 50 -8.66 5.41 24.96
N THR A 51 -7.83 6.44 24.93
CA THR A 51 -6.85 6.73 25.98
C THR A 51 -7.50 6.72 27.36
N PRO A 52 -6.94 6.01 28.37
CA PRO A 52 -5.56 5.52 28.48
C PRO A 52 -5.30 4.10 27.93
N GLN A 53 -6.24 3.46 27.24
CA GLN A 53 -6.02 2.11 26.73
C GLN A 53 -4.92 2.05 25.66
N LEU A 54 -4.73 3.15 24.93
CA LEU A 54 -3.71 3.39 23.91
C LEU A 54 -3.38 4.90 23.83
N TYR A 55 -2.28 5.26 23.17
CA TYR A 55 -1.85 6.64 22.93
C TYR A 55 -1.38 6.83 21.47
N ASN A 56 -1.76 7.94 20.81
CA ASN A 56 -1.35 8.32 19.45
C ASN A 56 -1.14 7.14 18.47
N PRO A 57 -2.20 6.44 18.03
CA PRO A 57 -2.10 5.23 17.23
C PRO A 57 -1.62 5.50 15.79
N THR A 58 -0.37 5.21 15.44
CA THR A 58 0.16 5.44 14.07
C THR A 58 -0.45 4.50 13.03
N ASN A 59 -0.66 3.24 13.40
CA ASN A 59 -1.15 2.16 12.54
C ASN A 59 -1.77 1.06 13.44
N MET A 60 -2.70 0.27 12.92
CA MET A 60 -3.29 -0.87 13.61
C MET A 60 -3.56 -2.07 12.69
N ASP A 61 -3.61 -3.26 13.27
CA ASP A 61 -4.11 -4.47 12.61
C ASP A 61 -5.02 -5.27 13.56
N ILE A 62 -5.93 -6.06 13.02
CA ILE A 62 -6.90 -6.85 13.80
C ILE A 62 -6.69 -8.32 13.50
N ASP A 63 -6.26 -9.09 14.49
CA ASP A 63 -5.93 -10.50 14.27
C ASP A 63 -7.15 -11.41 14.14
N HIS A 64 -6.90 -12.69 13.88
CA HIS A 64 -7.95 -13.71 13.70
C HIS A 64 -8.87 -13.92 14.92
N ALA A 65 -8.46 -13.48 16.11
CA ALA A 65 -9.27 -13.54 17.33
C ALA A 65 -10.02 -12.22 17.59
N GLY A 66 -9.91 -11.23 16.71
CA GLY A 66 -10.56 -9.92 16.85
C GLY A 66 -9.84 -8.98 17.82
N ARG A 67 -8.59 -9.29 18.20
CA ARG A 67 -7.79 -8.41 19.06
C ARG A 67 -7.18 -7.32 18.19
N VAL A 68 -7.19 -6.08 18.68
CA VAL A 68 -6.65 -4.93 17.95
C VAL A 68 -5.23 -4.67 18.44
N TRP A 69 -4.28 -4.65 17.52
CA TRP A 69 -2.87 -4.39 17.76
C TRP A 69 -2.53 -3.00 17.23
N VAL A 70 -1.85 -2.20 18.05
CA VAL A 70 -1.61 -0.79 17.73
C VAL A 70 -0.15 -0.45 17.89
N ALA A 71 0.41 0.21 16.88
CA ALA A 71 1.67 0.94 17.00
C ALA A 71 1.39 2.32 17.59
N GLU A 72 2.06 2.68 18.70
CA GLU A 72 1.93 4.01 19.30
C GLU A 72 3.01 4.98 18.80
N GLY A 73 2.68 6.26 18.67
CA GLY A 73 3.58 7.32 18.22
C GLY A 73 3.72 8.47 19.21
N VAL A 74 4.07 8.18 20.47
CA VAL A 74 4.27 9.22 21.49
C VAL A 74 5.56 10.00 21.22
N ASN A 75 6.63 9.34 20.76
CA ASN A 75 7.91 9.99 20.46
C ASN A 75 7.98 10.63 19.06
N TYR A 76 6.85 10.78 18.38
CA TYR A 76 6.78 11.26 17.00
C TYR A 76 7.28 12.71 16.87
N ARG A 77 8.23 12.93 15.95
CA ARG A 77 8.75 14.25 15.54
C ARG A 77 9.22 15.12 16.71
N GLY A 78 8.57 16.26 16.94
CA GLY A 78 8.91 17.24 17.96
C GLY A 78 8.81 16.71 19.39
N ASN A 79 8.08 15.60 19.60
CA ASN A 79 7.94 14.92 20.89
C ASN A 79 9.04 13.88 21.14
N LYS A 80 10.18 13.99 20.43
CA LYS A 80 11.31 13.07 20.61
C LYS A 80 11.66 12.95 22.10
N GLU A 81 11.85 11.71 22.56
CA GLU A 81 12.22 11.37 23.95
C GLU A 81 11.13 11.68 25.01
N GLN A 82 9.90 12.03 24.61
CA GLN A 82 8.77 12.20 25.53
C GLN A 82 8.54 10.94 26.39
N ARG A 83 8.69 9.75 25.80
CA ARG A 83 8.69 8.44 26.46
C ARG A 83 10.08 7.82 26.32
N ALA A 84 10.91 7.97 27.36
CA ALA A 84 12.33 7.56 27.35
C ALA A 84 12.56 6.06 27.08
N ALA A 85 11.63 5.19 27.47
CA ALA A 85 11.71 3.75 27.19
C ALA A 85 11.46 3.38 25.72
N GLY A 86 11.15 4.37 24.86
CA GLY A 86 10.70 4.17 23.49
C GLY A 86 9.20 3.93 23.40
N ASP A 87 8.67 4.03 22.18
CA ASP A 87 7.28 3.68 21.87
C ASP A 87 7.04 2.17 21.95
N ARG A 88 5.78 1.77 21.82
CA ARG A 88 5.35 0.39 22.07
C ARG A 88 4.33 -0.10 21.07
N ILE A 89 4.24 -1.42 20.99
CA ILE A 89 3.11 -2.13 20.39
C ILE A 89 2.19 -2.56 21.53
N VAL A 90 0.91 -2.22 21.44
CA VAL A 90 -0.11 -2.59 22.45
C VAL A 90 -1.16 -3.51 21.85
N VAL A 91 -1.72 -4.38 22.70
CA VAL A 91 -2.81 -5.30 22.37
C VAL A 91 -4.04 -4.87 23.13
N LEU A 92 -5.16 -4.75 22.43
CA LEU A 92 -6.47 -4.38 22.97
C LEU A 92 -7.47 -5.50 22.72
N GLN A 93 -8.30 -5.79 23.71
CA GLN A 93 -9.23 -6.91 23.70
C GLN A 93 -10.60 -6.52 24.24
N ASP A 94 -11.62 -7.07 23.58
CA ASP A 94 -12.97 -7.22 24.09
C ASP A 94 -13.09 -8.65 24.64
N THR A 95 -12.97 -8.82 25.96
CA THR A 95 -12.95 -10.13 26.61
C THR A 95 -14.34 -10.63 26.99
N ASN A 96 -15.35 -9.76 26.99
CA ASN A 96 -16.73 -10.09 27.33
C ASN A 96 -17.68 -10.15 26.11
N GLY A 97 -17.22 -9.73 24.93
CA GLY A 97 -17.96 -9.74 23.67
C GLY A 97 -19.03 -8.66 23.54
N ASP A 98 -18.97 -7.59 24.35
CA ASP A 98 -19.96 -6.49 24.32
C ASP A 98 -19.69 -5.46 23.20
N GLY A 99 -18.60 -5.65 22.47
CA GLY A 99 -18.16 -4.80 21.39
C GLY A 99 -17.40 -3.57 21.83
N LYS A 100 -16.79 -3.57 23.02
CA LYS A 100 -15.89 -2.52 23.51
C LYS A 100 -14.61 -3.15 24.04
N CYS A 101 -13.52 -2.40 23.97
CA CYS A 101 -12.28 -2.82 24.61
C CYS A 101 -12.42 -2.70 26.15
N ASP A 102 -12.15 -3.79 26.86
CA ASP A 102 -12.11 -3.85 28.33
C ASP A 102 -10.71 -4.17 28.88
N ARG A 103 -9.78 -4.64 28.02
CA ARG A 103 -8.41 -4.97 28.42
C ARG A 103 -7.40 -4.41 27.41
N SER A 104 -6.34 -3.78 27.90
CA SER A 104 -5.17 -3.44 27.09
C SER A 104 -3.87 -3.68 27.84
N HIS A 105 -2.81 -4.05 27.11
CA HIS A 105 -1.46 -4.24 27.64
C HIS A 105 -0.40 -4.06 26.57
N THR A 106 0.84 -3.80 26.99
CA THR A 106 2.01 -3.73 26.09
C THR A 106 2.41 -5.14 25.64
N PHE A 107 2.55 -5.36 24.33
CA PHE A 107 3.19 -6.56 23.78
C PHE A 107 4.71 -6.42 23.82
N VAL A 108 5.25 -5.38 23.16
CA VAL A 108 6.68 -5.06 23.15
C VAL A 108 6.90 -3.55 23.25
N GLN A 109 7.98 -3.16 23.93
CA GLN A 109 8.46 -1.79 24.03
C GLN A 109 9.98 -1.79 23.95
N GLU A 110 10.55 -0.96 23.09
CA GLU A 110 12.00 -0.84 22.94
C GLU A 110 12.40 0.60 22.58
N THR A 111 13.59 1.03 23.01
CA THR A 111 14.10 2.39 22.80
C THR A 111 14.29 2.75 21.32
N GLY A 112 14.39 1.74 20.45
CA GLY A 112 14.44 1.91 19.00
C GLY A 112 13.10 2.31 18.38
N PHE A 113 11.98 2.12 19.09
CA PHE A 113 10.66 2.56 18.62
C PHE A 113 10.50 4.06 18.85
N ILE A 114 10.50 4.80 17.73
CA ILE A 114 10.32 6.24 17.68
C ILE A 114 9.20 6.48 16.67
N ALA A 115 7.97 6.29 17.14
CA ALA A 115 6.76 6.22 16.35
C ALA A 115 6.82 5.20 15.20
N PRO A 116 6.85 3.88 15.51
CA PRO A 116 6.73 2.83 14.50
C PRO A 116 5.50 3.10 13.62
N MET A 117 5.65 3.04 12.30
CA MET A 117 4.66 3.55 11.34
C MET A 117 3.95 2.42 10.56
N GLY A 118 4.15 1.17 10.96
CA GLY A 118 3.53 0.01 10.33
C GLY A 118 3.44 -1.15 11.30
N ILE A 119 2.29 -1.84 11.30
CA ILE A 119 2.09 -3.09 12.03
C ILE A 119 1.28 -4.08 11.18
N ALA A 120 1.64 -5.36 11.23
CA ALA A 120 0.86 -6.44 10.61
C ALA A 120 0.98 -7.72 11.43
N VAL A 121 -0.15 -8.38 11.68
CA VAL A 121 -0.24 -9.51 12.60
C VAL A 121 -0.74 -10.74 11.87
N PHE A 122 0.16 -11.69 11.64
CA PHE A 122 -0.16 -12.97 11.01
C PHE A 122 -0.01 -14.11 12.02
N ASP A 123 -1.15 -14.56 12.53
CA ASP A 123 -1.20 -15.60 13.56
C ASP A 123 -0.40 -15.21 14.81
N ASN A 124 0.80 -15.76 15.01
CA ASN A 124 1.69 -15.46 16.13
C ASN A 124 2.96 -14.67 15.72
N VAL A 125 2.99 -14.12 14.51
CA VAL A 125 4.10 -13.29 14.04
C VAL A 125 3.63 -11.86 13.80
N ILE A 126 4.26 -10.91 14.48
CA ILE A 126 3.95 -9.49 14.47
C ILE A 126 5.09 -8.77 13.72
N TYR A 127 4.77 -8.15 12.59
CA TYR A 127 5.71 -7.34 11.83
C TYR A 127 5.57 -5.88 12.22
N VAL A 128 6.69 -5.18 12.38
CA VAL A 128 6.72 -3.76 12.78
C VAL A 128 7.66 -3.00 11.86
N SER A 129 7.17 -1.89 11.29
CA SER A 129 7.95 -0.97 10.48
C SER A 129 8.48 0.18 11.32
N GLN A 130 9.79 0.17 11.60
CA GLN A 130 10.49 1.22 12.33
C GLN A 130 11.85 1.41 11.66
N PRO A 131 12.04 2.44 10.81
CA PRO A 131 13.33 2.64 10.15
C PRO A 131 14.46 2.68 11.20
N PRO A 132 15.62 2.05 10.93
CA PRO A 132 16.01 1.49 9.64
C PRO A 132 15.50 0.10 9.30
N ASP A 133 14.68 -0.51 10.15
CA ASP A 133 14.38 -1.93 10.11
C ASP A 133 12.90 -2.23 9.83
N LEU A 134 12.69 -3.29 9.07
CA LEU A 134 11.44 -4.05 9.09
C LEU A 134 11.65 -5.23 10.05
N LEU A 135 10.96 -5.21 11.18
CA LEU A 135 11.13 -6.17 12.27
C LEU A 135 10.03 -7.24 12.24
N ALA A 136 10.34 -8.43 12.76
CA ALA A 136 9.38 -9.47 13.07
C ALA A 136 9.56 -9.96 14.51
N TYR A 137 8.45 -10.12 15.22
CA TYR A 137 8.36 -10.69 16.55
C TYR A 137 7.52 -11.96 16.48
N THR A 138 8.07 -13.10 16.90
CA THR A 138 7.32 -14.35 17.01
C THR A 138 6.97 -14.61 18.46
N ASP A 139 5.69 -14.55 18.79
CA ASP A 139 5.11 -14.94 20.08
C ASP A 139 5.01 -16.48 20.11
N VAL A 140 6.02 -17.13 20.69
CA VAL A 140 6.22 -18.57 20.62
C VAL A 140 5.22 -19.31 21.51
N ASN A 141 4.96 -18.80 22.71
CA ASN A 141 4.05 -19.41 23.67
C ASN A 141 2.60 -18.89 23.54
N ARG A 142 2.37 -17.87 22.70
CA ARG A 142 1.06 -17.30 22.36
C ARG A 142 0.37 -16.62 23.55
N ASP A 143 1.16 -16.04 24.46
CA ASP A 143 0.66 -15.38 25.66
C ASP A 143 0.39 -13.86 25.48
N LEU A 144 0.63 -13.34 24.27
CA LEU A 144 0.43 -11.93 23.90
C LEU A 144 1.36 -10.97 24.64
N LYS A 145 2.54 -11.43 25.02
CA LYS A 145 3.63 -10.63 25.57
C LYS A 145 4.91 -11.02 24.84
N PHE A 146 5.79 -10.05 24.62
CA PHE A 146 7.14 -10.35 24.14
C PHE A 146 8.07 -10.57 25.34
N ASP A 147 8.51 -11.82 25.52
CA ASP A 147 9.59 -12.20 26.44
C ASP A 147 10.81 -12.67 25.63
N PRO A 148 11.93 -11.93 25.59
CA PRO A 148 13.11 -12.34 24.83
C PRO A 148 13.74 -13.66 25.29
N ALA A 149 13.35 -14.22 26.45
CA ALA A 149 13.75 -15.55 26.88
C ALA A 149 12.98 -16.68 26.18
N VAL A 150 11.79 -16.40 25.62
CA VAL A 150 10.89 -17.37 24.99
C VAL A 150 10.67 -17.05 23.51
N ASP A 151 10.52 -15.78 23.19
CA ASP A 151 10.13 -15.25 21.90
C ASP A 151 11.31 -14.87 21.01
N LYS A 152 11.01 -14.62 19.74
CA LYS A 152 12.04 -14.30 18.74
C LYS A 152 11.82 -12.91 18.18
N ARG A 153 12.88 -12.09 18.18
CA ARG A 153 12.98 -10.82 17.46
C ARG A 153 13.93 -10.99 16.27
N GLU A 154 13.48 -10.63 15.08
CA GLU A 154 14.25 -10.73 13.84
C GLU A 154 14.20 -9.42 13.05
N VAL A 155 15.33 -9.01 12.47
CA VAL A 155 15.37 -7.96 11.44
C VAL A 155 15.18 -8.63 10.09
N ILE A 156 14.03 -8.41 9.45
CA ILE A 156 13.69 -9.03 8.16
C ILE A 156 14.41 -8.33 7.02
N LEU A 157 14.40 -6.99 7.02
CA LEU A 157 15.11 -6.12 6.09
C LEU A 157 15.63 -4.90 6.85
N THR A 158 16.76 -4.34 6.41
CA THR A 158 17.34 -3.11 6.98
C THR A 158 17.92 -2.22 5.88
N GLY A 159 18.10 -0.94 6.17
CA GLY A 159 18.66 0.05 5.24
C GLY A 159 17.66 1.10 4.76
N PHE A 160 16.56 1.29 5.50
CA PHE A 160 15.57 2.33 5.25
C PHE A 160 15.96 3.63 5.98
N ASN A 161 15.83 4.77 5.30
CA ASN A 161 16.18 6.06 5.91
C ASN A 161 15.05 6.68 6.73
N ALA A 162 15.44 7.71 7.50
CA ALA A 162 14.55 8.62 8.23
C ALA A 162 13.82 7.98 9.42
N ILE A 163 14.60 7.60 10.45
CA ILE A 163 14.18 6.94 11.70
C ILE A 163 12.98 7.61 12.39
N ASN A 164 12.85 8.93 12.31
CA ASN A 164 11.72 9.69 12.87
C ASN A 164 11.16 10.66 11.81
N HIS A 165 10.48 10.10 10.81
CA HIS A 165 9.90 10.85 9.70
C HIS A 165 8.73 10.09 9.06
N ASP A 166 7.64 10.81 8.77
CA ASP A 166 6.48 10.31 8.02
C ASP A 166 6.75 9.94 6.56
N HIS A 167 7.97 10.10 6.05
CA HIS A 167 8.32 9.70 4.68
C HIS A 167 9.21 8.44 4.69
N GLY A 168 9.31 7.76 5.84
CA GLY A 168 10.08 6.53 6.04
C GLY A 168 9.32 5.26 5.64
N LEU A 169 9.74 4.14 6.22
CA LEU A 169 9.14 2.81 6.07
C LEU A 169 7.80 2.73 6.82
N HIS A 170 6.75 2.25 6.14
CA HIS A 170 5.37 2.19 6.66
C HIS A 170 4.76 0.78 6.50
N SER A 171 3.43 0.71 6.36
CA SER A 171 2.56 -0.47 6.40
C SER A 171 3.13 -1.71 5.71
N LEU A 172 2.84 -2.86 6.32
CA LEU A 172 3.00 -4.17 5.71
C LEU A 172 1.62 -4.82 5.57
N VAL A 173 1.29 -5.34 4.39
CA VAL A 173 0.00 -5.99 4.13
C VAL A 173 0.18 -7.23 3.26
N ALA A 174 -0.67 -8.25 3.42
CA ALA A 174 -0.64 -9.42 2.55
C ALA A 174 -1.43 -9.20 1.25
N GLY A 175 -0.84 -9.62 0.13
CA GLY A 175 -1.54 -9.79 -1.13
C GLY A 175 -2.29 -11.13 -1.20
N PRO A 176 -3.29 -11.25 -2.09
CA PRO A 176 -4.10 -12.46 -2.25
C PRO A 176 -3.31 -13.66 -2.79
N GLU A 177 -2.11 -13.45 -3.32
CA GLU A 177 -1.19 -14.47 -3.79
C GLU A 177 -0.28 -15.05 -2.68
N GLY A 178 -0.41 -14.56 -1.45
CA GLY A 178 0.37 -15.00 -0.29
C GLY A 178 1.75 -14.34 -0.14
N LYS A 179 1.98 -13.22 -0.83
CA LYS A 179 3.18 -12.37 -0.68
C LYS A 179 2.89 -11.20 0.28
N PHE A 180 3.93 -10.59 0.82
CA PHE A 180 3.83 -9.37 1.62
C PHE A 180 4.20 -8.15 0.79
N TYR A 181 3.53 -7.04 1.09
CA TYR A 181 3.74 -5.76 0.46
C TYR A 181 4.06 -4.73 1.53
N PHE A 182 5.04 -3.88 1.29
CA PHE A 182 5.33 -2.73 2.15
C PHE A 182 5.73 -1.51 1.31
N ASN A 183 5.75 -0.33 1.92
CA ASN A 183 6.12 0.91 1.26
C ASN A 183 7.11 1.74 2.08
N ASN A 184 7.79 2.63 1.37
CA ASN A 184 8.65 3.66 1.94
C ASN A 184 8.45 4.95 1.15
N GLY A 185 8.37 6.09 1.85
CA GLY A 185 8.33 7.39 1.19
C GLY A 185 9.64 7.77 0.50
N ASN A 186 9.76 9.04 0.13
CA ASN A 186 10.85 9.55 -0.70
C ASN A 186 12.20 9.70 0.01
N CYS A 187 12.32 9.33 1.30
CA CYS A 187 13.58 9.31 2.06
C CYS A 187 14.63 8.33 1.51
N GLY A 188 14.22 7.43 0.62
CA GLY A 188 15.14 6.50 -0.03
C GLY A 188 15.65 5.39 0.89
N ALA A 189 16.32 4.42 0.28
CA ALA A 189 16.81 3.23 0.95
C ALA A 189 17.93 2.57 0.15
N VAL A 190 18.80 1.85 0.84
CA VAL A 190 19.71 0.87 0.24
C VAL A 190 19.63 -0.39 1.08
N PHE A 191 19.00 -1.43 0.54
CA PHE A 191 18.77 -2.67 1.29
C PHE A 191 19.06 -3.90 0.43
N THR A 192 19.37 -5.01 1.09
CA THR A 192 19.57 -6.32 0.45
C THR A 192 18.51 -7.27 0.96
N ASP A 193 17.80 -7.93 0.06
CA ASP A 193 16.80 -8.92 0.42
C ASP A 193 17.45 -10.23 0.90
N LYS A 194 16.66 -11.14 1.47
CA LYS A 194 17.19 -12.43 1.94
C LYS A 194 17.58 -13.40 0.82
N SER A 195 17.37 -13.05 -0.44
CA SER A 195 17.93 -13.79 -1.59
C SER A 195 19.31 -13.26 -2.03
N GLY A 196 19.82 -12.23 -1.38
CA GLY A 196 21.12 -11.61 -1.67
C GLY A 196 21.06 -10.52 -2.75
N ARG A 197 19.87 -10.07 -3.14
CA ARG A 197 19.71 -9.00 -4.14
C ARG A 197 19.64 -7.63 -3.47
N THR A 198 20.56 -6.74 -3.84
CA THR A 198 20.61 -5.35 -3.34
C THR A 198 19.78 -4.41 -4.22
N PHE A 199 19.04 -3.51 -3.58
CA PHE A 199 18.25 -2.47 -4.23
C PHE A 199 18.75 -1.08 -3.84
N TYR A 200 18.88 -0.19 -4.83
CA TYR A 200 19.27 1.20 -4.66
C TYR A 200 18.07 2.11 -4.97
N LEU A 201 17.46 2.67 -3.94
CA LEU A 201 16.24 3.49 -4.04
C LEU A 201 16.63 4.95 -3.76
N GLY A 202 17.36 5.54 -4.70
CA GLY A 202 17.91 6.89 -4.57
C GLY A 202 16.98 7.99 -5.07
N GLY A 203 17.25 9.23 -4.66
CA GLY A 203 16.52 10.42 -5.06
C GLY A 203 17.05 11.65 -4.34
N THR A 204 16.74 12.85 -4.82
CA THR A 204 17.27 14.13 -4.26
C THR A 204 16.64 14.57 -2.93
N TYR A 205 15.87 13.71 -2.27
CA TYR A 205 15.26 14.03 -0.98
C TYR A 205 16.11 13.42 0.13
N GLY A 206 16.73 14.27 0.93
CA GLY A 206 17.62 13.86 2.02
C GLY A 206 18.76 14.85 2.23
N SER A 207 19.52 14.65 3.31
CA SER A 207 20.70 15.43 3.73
C SER A 207 20.46 16.72 4.56
N ARG A 208 19.70 16.63 5.67
CA ARG A 208 19.84 17.53 6.84
C ARG A 208 19.50 16.79 8.15
N GLY A 209 20.50 16.32 8.89
CA GLY A 209 20.36 15.89 10.30
C GLY A 209 20.75 14.44 10.61
N PRO A 210 20.82 14.06 11.90
CA PRO A 210 20.95 12.67 12.33
C PRO A 210 19.73 11.85 11.81
N ASN A 211 19.83 10.51 11.75
CA ASN A 211 18.76 9.56 11.37
C ASN A 211 18.65 9.12 9.89
N TRP A 212 19.75 9.19 9.12
CA TRP A 212 19.82 8.72 7.73
C TRP A 212 20.93 7.66 7.55
N PRO A 213 20.67 6.39 7.93
CA PRO A 213 21.69 5.35 7.97
C PRO A 213 22.16 4.83 6.60
N ALA A 214 21.39 5.05 5.52
CA ALA A 214 21.76 4.64 4.16
C ALA A 214 22.14 5.85 3.30
N ASP A 215 23.30 5.79 2.62
CA ASP A 215 23.71 6.78 1.62
C ASP A 215 22.98 6.54 0.28
N HIS A 216 21.70 6.90 0.25
CA HIS A 216 20.88 6.77 -0.96
C HIS A 216 21.23 7.85 -2.00
N LEU A 217 21.81 8.99 -1.59
CA LEU A 217 22.12 10.10 -2.47
C LEU A 217 23.20 9.72 -3.49
N SER A 218 24.31 9.13 -3.04
CA SER A 218 25.39 8.68 -3.94
C SER A 218 24.96 7.56 -4.89
N THR A 219 23.89 6.82 -4.53
CA THR A 219 23.33 5.74 -5.34
C THR A 219 22.18 6.19 -6.26
N THR A 220 21.87 7.48 -6.32
CA THR A 220 20.79 8.00 -7.18
C THR A 220 21.04 7.69 -8.65
N GLY A 221 20.09 6.98 -9.27
CA GLY A 221 20.18 6.54 -10.66
C GLY A 221 21.05 5.30 -10.87
N LYS A 222 21.52 4.65 -9.80
CA LYS A 222 22.27 3.39 -9.86
C LYS A 222 21.32 2.23 -10.17
N THR A 223 21.79 1.30 -10.99
CA THR A 223 21.08 0.06 -11.29
C THR A 223 21.10 -0.88 -10.09
N SER A 224 19.94 -1.40 -9.71
CA SER A 224 19.76 -2.40 -8.66
C SER A 224 20.12 -3.81 -9.15
N GLY A 225 20.18 -4.77 -8.22
CA GLY A 225 20.55 -6.15 -8.52
C GLY A 225 19.54 -6.92 -9.37
N ASP A 226 18.36 -6.36 -9.66
CA ASP A 226 17.40 -6.85 -10.65
C ASP A 226 17.62 -6.27 -12.06
N GLY A 227 18.65 -5.44 -12.26
CA GLY A 227 18.96 -4.82 -13.54
C GLY A 227 18.15 -3.55 -13.85
N HIS A 228 17.40 -3.02 -12.87
CA HIS A 228 16.56 -1.84 -13.06
C HIS A 228 17.02 -0.65 -12.22
N VAL A 229 16.81 0.57 -12.73
CA VAL A 229 17.00 1.80 -11.96
C VAL A 229 15.68 2.15 -11.28
N TRP A 230 15.72 2.22 -9.96
CA TRP A 230 14.57 2.55 -9.13
C TRP A 230 14.77 3.92 -8.46
N ILE A 231 13.65 4.54 -8.07
CA ILE A 231 13.63 5.90 -7.52
C ILE A 231 13.02 5.83 -6.13
N SER A 232 13.49 6.66 -5.19
CA SER A 232 12.89 6.75 -3.86
C SER A 232 11.40 7.08 -3.90
N GLY A 233 10.69 6.70 -2.82
CA GLY A 233 9.23 6.66 -2.78
C GLY A 233 8.72 5.44 -3.53
N PHE A 234 8.57 4.31 -2.85
CA PHE A 234 8.37 3.02 -3.51
C PHE A 234 7.48 2.07 -2.71
N ALA A 235 6.85 1.16 -3.44
CA ALA A 235 6.10 0.02 -2.90
C ALA A 235 6.79 -1.27 -3.34
N VAL A 236 6.85 -2.24 -2.44
CA VAL A 236 7.59 -3.49 -2.57
C VAL A 236 6.64 -4.67 -2.43
N ARG A 237 6.93 -5.76 -3.12
CA ARG A 237 6.39 -7.10 -2.87
C ARG A 237 7.52 -8.06 -2.52
N MET A 238 7.32 -8.95 -1.55
CA MET A 238 8.30 -9.95 -1.13
C MET A 238 7.65 -11.25 -0.62
N ASN A 239 8.45 -12.32 -0.49
CA ASN A 239 8.06 -13.47 0.31
C ASN A 239 7.94 -13.10 1.80
N PRO A 240 7.11 -13.80 2.59
CA PRO A 240 6.99 -13.55 4.03
C PRO A 240 8.29 -13.64 4.84
N ASP A 241 9.30 -14.34 4.32
CA ASP A 241 10.61 -14.47 4.93
C ASP A 241 11.56 -13.29 4.61
N GLY A 242 11.20 -12.37 3.74
CA GLY A 242 12.04 -11.25 3.29
C GLY A 242 12.86 -11.52 2.02
N SER A 243 12.67 -12.66 1.35
CA SER A 243 13.33 -12.99 0.09
C SER A 243 12.49 -12.61 -1.15
N GLY A 244 13.13 -12.60 -2.32
CA GLY A 244 12.43 -12.49 -3.60
C GLY A 244 11.70 -11.15 -3.77
N VAL A 245 12.38 -10.07 -3.37
CA VAL A 245 11.86 -8.71 -3.45
C VAL A 245 11.65 -8.30 -4.92
N GLU A 246 10.51 -7.66 -5.17
CA GLU A 246 10.14 -6.98 -6.42
C GLU A 246 9.68 -5.56 -6.09
N ILE A 247 10.21 -4.55 -6.78
CA ILE A 247 9.68 -3.17 -6.70
C ILE A 247 8.41 -3.10 -7.55
N VAL A 248 7.27 -2.81 -6.92
CA VAL A 248 5.95 -2.82 -7.58
C VAL A 248 5.58 -1.45 -8.12
N SER A 249 5.98 -0.37 -7.45
CA SER A 249 5.78 1.01 -7.91
C SER A 249 6.85 1.89 -7.28
N HIS A 250 7.22 3.01 -7.92
CA HIS A 250 8.28 3.89 -7.43
C HIS A 250 8.04 5.36 -7.81
N GLY A 251 8.89 6.29 -7.35
CA GLY A 251 8.73 7.72 -7.60
C GLY A 251 7.50 8.35 -6.91
N LEU A 252 7.05 7.77 -5.79
CA LEU A 252 6.05 8.32 -4.87
C LEU A 252 6.68 9.43 -3.99
N ARG A 253 5.89 10.20 -3.25
CA ARG A 253 6.43 11.22 -2.31
C ARG A 253 6.38 10.74 -0.88
N ASN A 254 5.18 10.66 -0.34
CA ASN A 254 4.87 10.27 1.02
C ASN A 254 3.59 9.44 0.92
N THR A 255 3.79 8.21 0.44
CA THR A 255 2.78 7.16 0.48
C THR A 255 2.78 6.61 1.90
N TYR A 256 1.65 6.71 2.59
CA TYR A 256 1.54 6.23 3.96
C TYR A 256 1.24 4.74 3.95
N GLU A 257 0.24 4.32 3.18
CA GLU A 257 -0.13 2.91 3.03
C GLU A 257 -0.54 2.53 1.60
N GLN A 258 -0.68 1.22 1.38
CA GLN A 258 -1.23 0.60 0.18
C GLN A 258 -2.16 -0.55 0.55
N ILE A 259 -3.14 -0.80 -0.32
CA ILE A 259 -4.02 -1.96 -0.20
C ILE A 259 -4.10 -2.72 -1.51
N ILE A 260 -4.11 -4.06 -1.40
CA ILE A 260 -4.25 -4.98 -2.54
C ILE A 260 -5.61 -5.67 -2.44
N THR A 261 -6.40 -5.52 -3.50
CA THR A 261 -7.71 -6.17 -3.58
C THR A 261 -7.58 -7.67 -3.86
N SER A 262 -8.66 -8.43 -3.69
CA SER A 262 -8.75 -9.85 -4.04
C SER A 262 -8.60 -10.10 -5.54
N PHE A 263 -8.73 -9.08 -6.40
CA PHE A 263 -8.37 -9.17 -7.83
C PHE A 263 -6.87 -8.87 -8.09
N GLY A 264 -6.11 -8.47 -7.06
CA GLY A 264 -4.69 -8.12 -7.16
C GLY A 264 -4.42 -6.71 -7.66
N ASP A 265 -5.40 -5.80 -7.57
CA ASP A 265 -5.19 -4.39 -7.89
C ASP A 265 -4.66 -3.65 -6.66
N MET A 266 -3.59 -2.88 -6.84
CA MET A 266 -2.97 -2.10 -5.77
C MET A 266 -3.43 -0.65 -5.83
N PHE A 267 -3.99 -0.15 -4.73
CA PHE A 267 -4.33 1.26 -4.55
C PHE A 267 -3.48 1.85 -3.44
N GLN A 268 -3.17 3.14 -3.57
CA GLN A 268 -2.36 3.89 -2.62
C GLN A 268 -2.83 5.35 -2.58
N ASN A 269 -2.50 6.03 -1.51
CA ASN A 269 -2.63 7.47 -1.37
C ASN A 269 -1.26 8.12 -1.16
N ASP A 270 -1.07 9.32 -1.69
CA ASP A 270 0.24 10.00 -1.71
C ASP A 270 0.05 11.47 -1.35
N ASN A 271 0.80 11.93 -0.36
CA ASN A 271 0.72 13.29 0.17
C ASN A 271 1.62 14.27 -0.62
N ASP A 272 1.19 15.53 -0.74
CA ASP A 272 2.04 16.69 -1.08
C ASP A 272 1.64 17.98 -0.34
N ASP A 273 2.63 18.70 0.22
CA ASP A 273 2.42 19.98 0.92
C ASP A 273 2.25 21.12 -0.12
N PRO A 274 1.10 21.81 -0.08
CA PRO A 274 0.03 21.74 -1.08
C PRO A 274 0.40 22.31 -2.47
N LYS A 275 -0.23 21.88 -3.57
CA LYS A 275 -1.54 21.18 -3.75
C LYS A 275 -1.43 19.95 -4.67
N GLY A 276 -1.03 18.79 -4.15
CA GLY A 276 -0.80 17.59 -4.96
C GLY A 276 -1.36 16.28 -4.42
N CYS A 277 -2.02 16.25 -3.26
CA CYS A 277 -2.50 15.00 -2.66
C CYS A 277 -3.39 14.20 -3.62
N ARG A 278 -3.25 12.87 -3.60
CA ARG A 278 -3.98 11.98 -4.50
C ARG A 278 -4.32 10.63 -3.89
N THR A 279 -5.32 9.99 -4.48
CA THR A 279 -5.53 8.53 -4.41
C THR A 279 -5.39 7.96 -5.82
N SER A 280 -4.60 6.90 -5.99
CA SER A 280 -4.36 6.32 -7.32
C SER A 280 -4.26 4.80 -7.32
N PHE A 281 -4.57 4.21 -8.47
CA PHE A 281 -4.13 2.85 -8.80
C PHE A 281 -2.62 2.87 -9.06
N ALA A 282 -1.89 1.95 -8.42
CA ALA A 282 -0.47 1.77 -8.63
C ALA A 282 -0.23 0.73 -9.74
N LEU A 283 0.27 1.20 -10.88
CA LEU A 283 0.65 0.35 -12.00
C LEU A 283 1.90 -0.47 -11.63
N GLU A 284 1.89 -1.78 -11.85
CA GLU A 284 3.08 -2.62 -11.61
C GLU A 284 4.29 -2.08 -12.42
N TYR A 285 5.42 -1.91 -11.75
CA TYR A 285 6.66 -1.23 -12.17
C TYR A 285 6.54 0.26 -12.49
N GLY A 286 5.37 0.88 -12.25
CA GLY A 286 5.08 2.25 -12.63
C GLY A 286 5.83 3.30 -11.81
N CYS A 287 6.24 4.38 -12.48
CA CYS A 287 6.75 5.59 -11.81
C CYS A 287 5.62 6.59 -11.55
N ALA A 288 5.50 7.05 -10.32
CA ALA A 288 4.45 7.96 -9.87
C ALA A 288 4.73 9.44 -10.20
N GLY A 289 5.97 9.76 -10.59
CA GLY A 289 6.36 11.04 -11.18
C GLY A 289 6.91 12.11 -10.23
N TYR A 290 7.11 11.83 -8.93
CA TYR A 290 7.59 12.84 -7.99
C TYR A 290 9.00 13.39 -8.36
N PHE A 291 9.93 12.49 -8.72
CA PHE A 291 11.24 12.84 -9.27
C PHE A 291 11.31 12.60 -10.78
N THR A 292 12.36 13.09 -11.43
CA THR A 292 12.73 12.65 -12.79
C THR A 292 13.01 11.15 -12.80
N ARG A 293 12.96 10.52 -13.97
CA ARG A 293 13.17 9.07 -14.12
C ARG A 293 14.51 8.56 -13.56
N ASP A 294 15.53 9.41 -13.54
CA ASP A 294 16.85 9.11 -12.96
C ASP A 294 16.97 9.48 -11.47
N GLY A 295 15.90 9.98 -10.85
CA GLY A 295 15.84 10.42 -9.46
C GLY A 295 16.58 11.72 -9.16
N ARG A 296 17.25 12.34 -10.15
CA ARG A 296 18.20 13.44 -9.94
C ARG A 296 17.60 14.83 -9.83
N GLN A 297 16.33 15.01 -10.19
CA GLN A 297 15.68 16.32 -10.11
C GLN A 297 14.25 16.21 -9.62
N ARG A 298 13.84 17.20 -8.82
CA ARG A 298 12.44 17.37 -8.38
C ARG A 298 11.59 17.96 -9.51
N ASN A 299 10.30 17.71 -9.46
CA ASN A 299 9.31 18.21 -10.42
C ASN A 299 9.40 19.73 -10.72
N LYS A 300 9.61 20.58 -9.71
CA LYS A 300 9.71 22.06 -9.87
C LYS A 300 10.86 22.50 -10.77
N ALA A 301 11.97 21.75 -10.82
CA ALA A 301 13.17 22.13 -11.58
C ALA A 301 13.00 22.01 -13.10
N VAL A 302 11.97 21.28 -13.56
CA VAL A 302 11.75 20.93 -14.97
C VAL A 302 10.34 21.28 -15.46
N ARG A 303 9.72 22.27 -14.82
CA ARG A 303 8.40 22.79 -15.18
C ARG A 303 8.43 23.44 -16.57
N ARG A 304 7.48 23.09 -17.44
CA ARG A 304 7.22 23.79 -18.70
C ARG A 304 6.21 24.94 -18.49
N PRO A 305 6.27 26.02 -19.30
CA PRO A 305 5.27 27.08 -19.28
C PRO A 305 3.84 26.53 -19.44
N GLY A 306 2.88 27.13 -18.74
CA GLY A 306 1.45 26.77 -18.85
C GLY A 306 0.99 25.54 -18.07
N GLN A 307 1.88 24.74 -17.47
CA GLN A 307 1.46 23.56 -16.71
C GLN A 307 0.94 23.92 -15.31
N SER A 308 -0.15 23.27 -14.89
CA SER A 308 -0.69 23.37 -13.53
C SER A 308 0.19 22.61 -12.53
N TYR A 309 0.14 23.01 -11.26
CA TYR A 309 0.97 22.41 -10.20
C TYR A 309 0.77 20.88 -10.13
N ALA A 310 -0.48 20.41 -10.04
CA ALA A 310 -0.81 18.98 -9.98
C ALA A 310 -0.25 18.17 -11.16
N ARG A 311 -0.31 18.72 -12.39
CA ARG A 311 0.21 18.05 -13.59
C ARG A 311 1.73 17.92 -13.57
N ILE A 312 2.43 18.96 -13.13
CA ILE A 312 3.90 18.95 -13.00
C ILE A 312 4.31 18.02 -11.87
N HIS A 313 3.59 18.10 -10.74
CA HIS A 313 3.93 17.42 -9.52
C HIS A 313 4.04 15.91 -9.74
N TRP A 314 3.06 15.36 -10.46
CA TRP A 314 2.99 13.95 -10.85
C TRP A 314 3.44 13.67 -12.29
N ARG A 315 4.07 14.65 -12.96
CA ARG A 315 4.60 14.52 -14.34
C ARG A 315 3.62 13.90 -15.33
N GLN A 316 2.37 14.36 -15.30
CA GLN A 316 1.30 13.75 -16.09
C GLN A 316 1.44 14.04 -17.59
N ASP A 317 2.18 15.08 -17.95
CA ASP A 317 2.50 15.45 -19.34
C ASP A 317 3.75 14.76 -19.90
N ASP A 318 4.50 14.00 -19.09
CA ASP A 318 5.70 13.27 -19.50
C ASP A 318 5.37 11.80 -19.78
N PRO A 319 6.03 11.12 -20.75
CA PRO A 319 6.00 9.66 -20.83
C PRO A 319 6.78 9.05 -19.65
N GLY A 320 6.60 7.76 -19.38
CA GLY A 320 7.37 7.08 -18.34
C GLY A 320 6.82 7.29 -16.93
N THR A 321 5.56 7.72 -16.82
CA THR A 321 4.84 7.86 -15.55
C THR A 321 3.46 7.26 -15.66
N MET A 322 2.94 6.73 -14.55
CA MET A 322 1.58 6.23 -14.47
C MET A 322 0.57 7.36 -14.29
N ASP A 323 -0.71 7.05 -14.52
CA ASP A 323 -1.84 7.94 -14.25
C ASP A 323 -1.92 8.33 -12.77
N ALA A 324 -2.14 9.61 -12.50
CA ALA A 324 -2.17 10.13 -11.13
C ALA A 324 -3.48 9.83 -10.36
N GLY A 325 -4.49 9.24 -10.98
CA GLY A 325 -5.78 8.98 -10.32
C GLY A 325 -6.53 10.25 -9.97
N ASP A 326 -7.13 10.28 -8.78
CA ASP A 326 -7.82 11.45 -8.25
C ASP A 326 -6.85 12.36 -7.51
N VAL A 327 -6.46 13.48 -8.14
CA VAL A 327 -5.65 14.52 -7.49
C VAL A 327 -6.60 15.57 -6.92
N TYR A 328 -6.67 15.65 -5.60
CA TYR A 328 -7.69 16.42 -4.91
C TYR A 328 -7.20 17.68 -4.20
N GLY A 329 -5.90 17.98 -4.26
CA GLY A 329 -5.33 19.25 -3.82
C GLY A 329 -4.64 19.17 -2.47
N GLY A 330 -5.05 20.01 -1.51
CA GLY A 330 -4.48 20.01 -0.15
C GLY A 330 -5.10 18.89 0.69
N GLY A 331 -4.28 18.25 1.52
CA GLY A 331 -4.65 17.14 2.38
C GLY A 331 -3.41 16.60 3.08
N ALA A 332 -3.60 15.51 3.82
CA ALA A 332 -2.53 14.72 4.42
C ALA A 332 -3.03 13.27 4.55
N PRO A 333 -3.04 12.51 3.43
CA PRO A 333 -3.50 11.13 3.41
C PRO A 333 -2.65 10.22 4.30
N THR A 334 -3.30 9.25 4.91
CA THR A 334 -2.72 8.28 5.85
C THR A 334 -3.23 6.86 5.52
N GLY A 335 -3.79 6.09 6.46
CA GLY A 335 -4.21 4.71 6.19
C GLY A 335 -5.23 4.53 5.06
N ILE A 336 -5.19 3.35 4.44
CA ILE A 336 -6.03 3.01 3.30
C ILE A 336 -6.48 1.55 3.34
N THR A 337 -7.76 1.30 3.11
CA THR A 337 -8.29 -0.07 3.04
C THR A 337 -9.32 -0.26 1.94
N PHE A 338 -9.64 -1.52 1.65
CA PHE A 338 -10.58 -1.88 0.60
C PHE A 338 -11.61 -2.87 1.16
N TYR A 339 -12.86 -2.42 1.21
CA TYR A 339 -13.95 -3.19 1.79
C TYR A 339 -14.58 -4.12 0.74
N GLU A 340 -14.46 -5.43 0.93
CA GLU A 340 -14.82 -6.45 -0.06
C GLU A 340 -16.04 -7.29 0.33
N ASN A 341 -16.20 -7.50 1.63
CA ASN A 341 -17.26 -8.26 2.27
C ASN A 341 -17.27 -7.90 3.77
N GLY A 342 -18.35 -8.24 4.49
CA GLY A 342 -18.44 -8.03 5.93
C GLY A 342 -19.80 -7.52 6.39
N ALA A 343 -19.83 -6.83 7.53
CA ALA A 343 -21.02 -6.41 8.24
C ALA A 343 -21.75 -5.22 7.59
N LEU A 344 -21.07 -4.33 6.85
CA LEU A 344 -21.67 -3.11 6.31
C LEU A 344 -22.73 -3.38 5.22
N GLY A 345 -22.75 -4.59 4.65
CA GLY A 345 -23.68 -5.00 3.60
C GLY A 345 -23.20 -4.70 2.17
N ASP A 346 -23.90 -5.28 1.20
CA ASP A 346 -23.42 -5.39 -0.19
C ASP A 346 -23.25 -4.07 -0.92
N LYS A 347 -23.95 -3.01 -0.49
CA LYS A 347 -23.80 -1.64 -1.01
C LYS A 347 -22.33 -1.17 -0.94
N TRP A 348 -21.59 -1.61 0.07
CA TRP A 348 -20.23 -1.16 0.34
C TRP A 348 -19.15 -2.06 -0.25
N ASN A 349 -19.49 -3.27 -0.70
CA ASN A 349 -18.51 -4.17 -1.32
C ASN A 349 -17.88 -3.46 -2.55
N GLY A 350 -16.54 -3.48 -2.63
CA GLY A 350 -15.80 -2.75 -3.67
C GLY A 350 -15.46 -1.30 -3.32
N THR A 351 -15.61 -0.88 -2.06
CA THR A 351 -15.29 0.49 -1.64
C THR A 351 -13.84 0.60 -1.20
N LEU A 352 -13.08 1.47 -1.87
CA LEU A 352 -11.77 1.93 -1.41
C LEU A 352 -11.97 3.08 -0.42
N LEU A 353 -11.35 2.99 0.74
CA LEU A 353 -11.44 3.96 1.83
C LEU A 353 -10.04 4.51 2.11
N SER A 354 -9.88 5.83 2.04
CA SER A 354 -8.60 6.51 2.24
C SER A 354 -8.76 7.58 3.31
N CYS A 355 -8.06 7.42 4.44
CA CYS A 355 -7.99 8.43 5.48
C CYS A 355 -7.26 9.67 4.96
N ASP A 356 -7.75 10.86 5.32
CA ASP A 356 -7.06 12.12 5.12
C ASP A 356 -7.19 13.00 6.36
N THR A 357 -6.06 13.16 7.06
CA THR A 357 -5.99 13.92 8.31
C THR A 357 -6.18 15.41 8.10
N GLY A 358 -5.71 15.95 6.97
CA GLY A 358 -5.86 17.36 6.62
C GLY A 358 -7.28 17.74 6.21
N LEU A 359 -8.10 16.76 5.80
CA LEU A 359 -9.51 16.95 5.45
C LEU A 359 -10.49 16.48 6.55
N ASN A 360 -10.00 15.92 7.66
CA ASN A 360 -10.84 15.33 8.72
C ASN A 360 -11.85 14.31 8.17
N THR A 361 -11.43 13.53 7.18
CA THR A 361 -12.36 12.75 6.35
C THR A 361 -11.73 11.42 5.97
N ILE A 362 -12.55 10.36 6.00
CA ILE A 362 -12.27 9.12 5.28
C ILE A 362 -12.95 9.26 3.91
N LEU A 363 -12.13 9.39 2.87
CA LEU A 363 -12.56 9.47 1.48
C LEU A 363 -13.01 8.10 1.01
N GLY A 364 -14.10 8.06 0.25
CA GLY A 364 -14.62 6.85 -0.38
C GLY A 364 -14.48 6.89 -1.90
N TYR A 365 -14.21 5.73 -2.49
CA TYR A 365 -14.23 5.52 -3.94
C TYR A 365 -14.86 4.17 -4.28
N GLN A 366 -15.49 4.11 -5.44
CA GLN A 366 -15.96 2.87 -6.07
C GLN A 366 -15.19 2.69 -7.39
N PRO A 367 -13.97 2.11 -7.36
CA PRO A 367 -13.11 2.07 -8.55
C PRO A 367 -13.77 1.30 -9.70
N LYS A 368 -13.85 1.95 -10.87
CA LYS A 368 -14.40 1.33 -12.09
C LYS A 368 -13.33 1.20 -13.15
N PRO A 369 -13.14 0.02 -13.77
CA PRO A 369 -12.23 -0.13 -14.90
C PRO A 369 -12.43 0.95 -15.97
N ARG A 370 -11.35 1.64 -16.35
CA ARG A 370 -11.35 2.65 -17.43
C ARG A 370 -10.01 2.60 -18.15
N GLY A 371 -10.01 2.13 -19.40
CA GLY A 371 -8.75 1.89 -20.11
C GLY A 371 -7.89 0.87 -19.36
N GLY A 372 -6.59 1.12 -19.27
CA GLY A 372 -5.60 0.38 -18.49
C GLY A 372 -5.48 0.88 -17.05
N THR A 373 -6.45 1.66 -16.56
CA THR A 373 -6.51 2.18 -15.19
C THR A 373 -7.92 2.02 -14.61
N PHE A 374 -8.22 2.76 -13.54
CA PHE A 374 -9.52 2.86 -12.91
C PHE A 374 -9.98 4.33 -12.88
N GLU A 375 -11.27 4.55 -13.10
CA GLU A 375 -11.94 5.78 -12.71
C GLU A 375 -12.12 5.79 -11.20
N LEU A 376 -11.63 6.85 -10.55
CA LEU A 376 -11.74 7.09 -9.11
C LEU A 376 -12.65 8.30 -8.88
N LYS A 377 -13.94 8.04 -8.66
CA LYS A 377 -14.92 9.05 -8.28
C LYS A 377 -14.98 9.15 -6.75
N ARG A 378 -14.42 10.22 -6.22
CA ARG A 378 -14.36 10.50 -4.79
C ARG A 378 -15.73 10.89 -4.23
N PHE A 379 -16.02 10.42 -3.03
CA PHE A 379 -17.07 10.92 -2.14
C PHE A 379 -16.56 10.98 -0.69
N SER A 380 -17.28 11.64 0.20
CA SER A 380 -16.99 11.59 1.63
C SER A 380 -17.69 10.37 2.23
N PHE A 381 -16.95 9.36 2.68
CA PHE A 381 -17.52 8.18 3.33
C PHE A 381 -17.88 8.52 4.78
N LEU A 382 -16.96 9.15 5.49
CA LEU A 382 -17.15 9.65 6.85
C LEU A 382 -16.37 10.95 7.02
N THR A 383 -16.97 11.96 7.64
CA THR A 383 -16.27 13.20 8.01
C THR A 383 -16.77 13.73 9.35
N SER A 384 -15.89 14.32 10.14
CA SER A 384 -16.30 15.17 11.27
C SER A 384 -16.50 16.62 10.83
N ASN A 385 -15.96 17.05 9.68
CA ASN A 385 -15.92 18.46 9.24
C ASN A 385 -16.80 18.71 7.99
N PRO A 386 -18.14 18.59 8.09
CA PRO A 386 -19.02 18.69 6.93
C PRO A 386 -19.02 20.07 6.28
N ASP A 387 -18.76 21.12 7.07
CA ASP A 387 -18.73 22.51 6.61
C ASP A 387 -17.37 22.90 6.00
N ARG A 388 -16.42 21.95 5.99
CA ARG A 388 -15.08 22.11 5.40
C ARG A 388 -14.33 23.28 6.01
N ASP A 389 -14.54 23.53 7.30
CA ASP A 389 -13.84 24.60 7.99
C ASP A 389 -12.36 24.27 7.98
N TYR A 390 -11.57 25.08 7.30
CA TYR A 390 -10.11 24.96 7.33
C TYR A 390 -9.52 23.75 6.56
N ASP A 391 -10.32 23.11 5.69
CA ASP A 391 -9.95 21.94 4.87
C ASP A 391 -8.59 22.07 4.18
N GLY A 392 -7.66 21.16 4.52
CA GLY A 392 -6.34 21.06 3.87
C GLY A 392 -5.48 22.32 4.02
N SER A 393 -5.86 23.22 4.94
CA SER A 393 -5.28 24.56 5.02
C SER A 393 -4.10 24.68 5.99
N ASP A 394 -3.82 23.62 6.76
CA ASP A 394 -2.60 23.45 7.56
C ASP A 394 -1.32 23.72 6.74
N PHE A 395 -1.39 23.52 5.42
CA PHE A 395 -0.26 23.67 4.52
C PHE A 395 -0.36 24.91 3.58
N VAL A 396 -1.49 25.63 3.58
CA VAL A 396 -1.67 26.87 2.76
C VAL A 396 -1.60 28.17 3.58
N GLY A 397 -1.21 28.10 4.86
CA GLY A 397 -0.97 29.29 5.69
C GLY A 397 -2.23 29.92 6.29
N GLY A 398 -3.33 29.16 6.42
CA GLY A 398 -4.42 29.58 7.30
C GLY A 398 -3.95 29.64 8.76
N GLY A 399 -4.77 30.21 9.67
CA GLY A 399 -4.76 29.89 11.11
C GLY A 399 -6.12 29.34 11.56
N PRO A 400 -6.21 28.30 12.42
CA PRO A 400 -7.50 27.72 12.82
C PRO A 400 -8.40 28.82 13.42
N LYS A 401 -9.68 28.88 13.02
CA LYS A 401 -10.64 29.83 13.62
C LYS A 401 -10.86 29.59 15.12
N ASN A 402 -10.59 28.37 15.59
CA ASN A 402 -10.61 28.00 16.99
C ASN A 402 -9.33 27.21 17.34
N SER A 403 -8.36 27.88 17.97
CA SER A 403 -7.14 27.26 18.50
C SER A 403 -7.27 26.82 19.96
N ASN A 404 -8.47 26.94 20.55
CA ASN A 404 -8.69 26.53 21.93
C ASN A 404 -8.78 25.00 21.99
N ILE A 405 -7.63 24.37 22.23
CA ILE A 405 -7.48 22.91 22.41
C ILE A 405 -8.42 22.36 23.49
N ASP A 406 -8.84 23.18 24.47
CA ASP A 406 -9.74 22.75 25.56
C ASP A 406 -11.21 22.60 25.14
N LYS A 407 -11.57 23.03 23.92
CA LYS A 407 -12.90 22.81 23.34
C LYS A 407 -12.79 21.89 22.15
N VAL A 408 -13.25 20.65 22.30
CA VAL A 408 -13.31 19.67 21.21
C VAL A 408 -14.04 20.28 20.01
N ALA A 409 -13.37 20.31 18.85
CA ALA A 409 -13.92 20.80 17.61
C ALA A 409 -13.93 19.68 16.56
N PRO A 410 -14.88 19.71 15.59
CA PRO A 410 -14.92 18.69 14.56
C PRO A 410 -13.65 18.64 13.69
N SER A 411 -12.95 19.77 13.54
CA SER A 411 -11.67 19.87 12.84
C SER A 411 -10.48 19.27 13.60
N PHE A 412 -10.65 18.65 14.77
CA PHE A 412 -9.57 18.00 15.54
C PHE A 412 -9.43 16.50 15.24
N PHE A 413 -10.35 15.94 14.45
CA PHE A 413 -10.27 14.55 13.98
C PHE A 413 -9.11 14.38 12.99
N ARG A 414 -8.18 13.47 13.29
CA ARG A 414 -7.00 13.13 12.50
C ARG A 414 -6.99 11.61 12.27
N PRO A 415 -7.77 11.09 11.30
CA PRO A 415 -7.76 9.66 11.01
C PRO A 415 -6.37 9.20 10.59
N SER A 416 -5.69 8.40 11.41
CA SER A 416 -4.35 7.89 11.12
C SER A 416 -4.40 6.58 10.37
N ASP A 417 -5.38 5.71 10.65
CA ASP A 417 -5.50 4.42 9.99
C ASP A 417 -6.95 3.91 9.91
N VAL A 418 -7.23 2.99 8.99
CA VAL A 418 -8.52 2.31 8.78
C VAL A 418 -8.31 0.87 8.34
N THR A 419 -9.00 -0.08 8.98
CA THR A 419 -8.92 -1.51 8.64
C THR A 419 -10.27 -2.21 8.79
N VAL A 420 -10.37 -3.45 8.30
CA VAL A 420 -11.57 -4.30 8.38
C VAL A 420 -11.30 -5.44 9.37
N GLY A 421 -12.14 -5.55 10.40
CA GLY A 421 -12.03 -6.63 11.40
C GLY A 421 -12.57 -7.96 10.88
N PRO A 422 -12.18 -9.11 11.48
CA PRO A 422 -12.71 -10.42 11.10
C PRO A 422 -14.21 -10.59 11.40
N ASP A 423 -14.77 -9.73 12.25
CA ASP A 423 -16.22 -9.57 12.48
C ASP A 423 -16.95 -8.86 11.32
N GLY A 424 -16.19 -8.35 10.35
CA GLY A 424 -16.68 -7.65 9.17
C GLY A 424 -17.00 -6.18 9.37
N ALA A 425 -16.77 -5.62 10.56
CA ALA A 425 -16.91 -4.18 10.78
C ALA A 425 -15.67 -3.43 10.29
N LEU A 426 -15.82 -2.12 10.05
CA LEU A 426 -14.69 -1.23 9.82
C LEU A 426 -14.24 -0.64 11.14
N TYR A 427 -12.94 -0.47 11.29
CA TYR A 427 -12.32 0.20 12.42
C TYR A 427 -11.43 1.31 11.89
N PHE A 428 -11.44 2.48 12.52
CA PHE A 428 -10.51 3.56 12.22
C PHE A 428 -9.97 4.18 13.51
N CYS A 429 -8.73 4.67 13.48
CA CYS A 429 -8.09 5.30 14.62
C CYS A 429 -7.76 6.77 14.37
N ASP A 430 -7.67 7.55 15.45
CA ASP A 430 -7.55 9.00 15.46
C ASP A 430 -6.46 9.47 16.44
N TRP A 431 -5.70 10.50 16.05
CA TRP A 431 -4.66 11.18 16.85
C TRP A 431 -5.13 12.42 17.63
N PHE A 432 -6.40 12.81 17.54
CA PHE A 432 -6.99 13.98 18.18
C PHE A 432 -6.03 15.19 18.27
N ASP A 433 -5.96 16.00 17.21
CA ASP A 433 -5.07 17.17 17.20
C ASP A 433 -5.68 18.31 16.37
N PRO A 434 -5.60 19.58 16.80
CA PRO A 434 -6.06 20.70 15.98
C PRO A 434 -5.22 20.97 14.70
N ARG A 435 -4.06 20.33 14.53
CA ARG A 435 -3.17 20.46 13.36
C ARG A 435 -2.66 19.10 12.92
N VAL A 436 -2.22 18.98 11.66
CA VAL A 436 -1.56 17.76 11.19
C VAL A 436 -0.20 17.58 11.88
N GLY A 437 0.02 16.40 12.46
CA GLY A 437 1.08 16.13 13.45
C GLY A 437 2.54 16.23 12.97
N GLY A 438 2.80 16.43 11.66
CA GLY A 438 4.15 16.48 11.11
C GLY A 438 5.02 17.61 11.69
N SER A 439 4.58 18.86 11.58
CA SER A 439 5.35 20.05 11.97
C SER A 439 4.64 20.96 12.98
N GLY A 440 3.47 20.56 13.47
CA GLY A 440 2.66 21.43 14.30
C GLY A 440 1.65 20.72 15.18
N HIS A 441 1.95 19.51 15.68
CA HIS A 441 1.13 18.91 16.74
C HIS A 441 0.94 19.91 17.88
N MET A 442 -0.23 19.90 18.49
CA MET A 442 -0.55 20.77 19.63
C MET A 442 -1.20 20.00 20.77
N ASP A 443 -1.65 18.77 20.54
CA ASP A 443 -2.15 17.94 21.62
C ASP A 443 -1.01 17.43 22.51
N SER A 444 -1.09 17.76 23.80
CA SER A 444 -0.17 17.29 24.85
C SER A 444 -0.80 16.22 25.74
N SER A 445 -2.05 15.81 25.44
CA SER A 445 -2.70 14.67 26.06
C SER A 445 -2.36 13.34 25.39
N PHE A 446 -1.79 13.38 24.16
CA PHE A 446 -1.43 12.20 23.36
C PHE A 446 -2.64 11.28 23.14
N SER A 447 -3.79 11.92 22.92
CA SER A 447 -5.07 11.25 22.86
C SER A 447 -5.20 10.40 21.59
N GLY A 448 -5.54 9.14 21.79
CA GLY A 448 -5.86 8.19 20.74
C GLY A 448 -7.25 7.62 20.93
N THR A 449 -8.01 7.47 19.84
CA THR A 449 -9.30 6.76 19.88
C THR A 449 -9.44 5.83 18.69
N ILE A 450 -9.94 4.61 18.93
CA ILE A 450 -10.36 3.66 17.91
C ILE A 450 -11.88 3.66 17.90
N TYR A 451 -12.45 3.89 16.73
CA TYR A 451 -13.88 3.84 16.48
C TYR A 451 -14.21 2.63 15.61
N ARG A 452 -15.41 2.08 15.81
CA ARG A 452 -16.01 1.07 14.94
C ARG A 452 -17.12 1.68 14.10
N ILE A 453 -17.18 1.31 12.83
CA ILE A 453 -18.29 1.57 11.91
C ILE A 453 -18.95 0.25 11.53
N ALA A 454 -20.23 0.12 11.84
CA ALA A 454 -21.03 -1.06 11.52
C ALA A 454 -22.51 -0.66 11.32
N PRO A 455 -23.40 -1.55 10.85
CA PRO A 455 -24.83 -1.29 10.88
C PRO A 455 -25.34 -1.01 12.28
N ARG A 456 -26.47 -0.29 12.39
CA ARG A 456 -27.09 0.00 13.69
C ARG A 456 -27.44 -1.26 14.49
N GLY A 457 -27.04 -1.29 15.76
CA GLY A 457 -27.32 -2.44 16.63
C GLY A 457 -26.45 -3.66 16.32
N PHE A 458 -25.34 -3.47 15.60
CA PHE A 458 -24.39 -4.52 15.29
C PHE A 458 -23.83 -5.15 16.57
N LYS A 459 -23.85 -6.48 16.60
CA LYS A 459 -23.18 -7.28 17.64
C LYS A 459 -21.97 -7.95 17.00
N PRO A 460 -20.75 -7.64 17.43
CA PRO A 460 -19.55 -8.23 16.84
C PRO A 460 -19.56 -9.74 17.06
N THR A 461 -19.17 -10.46 16.03
CA THR A 461 -18.99 -11.92 16.10
C THR A 461 -17.79 -12.28 15.27
N VAL A 462 -16.72 -12.68 15.94
CA VAL A 462 -15.49 -13.15 15.29
C VAL A 462 -15.67 -14.64 14.99
N PRO A 463 -15.56 -15.09 13.72
CA PRO A 463 -15.65 -16.49 13.39
C PRO A 463 -14.54 -17.31 14.07
N SER A 464 -14.89 -18.45 14.65
CA SER A 464 -13.89 -19.44 15.07
C SER A 464 -13.24 -20.08 13.85
N ILE A 465 -11.90 -20.19 13.86
CA ILE A 465 -11.09 -20.68 12.75
C ILE A 465 -10.21 -21.82 13.23
N ASP A 466 -10.39 -23.01 12.62
CA ASP A 466 -9.51 -24.16 12.80
C ASP A 466 -8.73 -24.45 11.50
N LEU A 467 -7.49 -23.98 11.44
CA LEU A 467 -6.63 -24.14 10.27
C LEU A 467 -6.18 -25.59 10.01
N SER A 468 -6.44 -26.53 10.94
CA SER A 468 -6.14 -27.95 10.73
C SER A 468 -7.13 -28.65 9.79
N THR A 469 -8.30 -28.04 9.56
CA THR A 469 -9.35 -28.59 8.67
C THR A 469 -9.54 -27.75 7.41
N ILE A 470 -9.85 -28.37 6.27
CA ILE A 470 -10.16 -27.64 5.03
C ILE A 470 -11.32 -26.65 5.24
N ALA A 471 -12.32 -27.01 6.06
CA ALA A 471 -13.44 -26.14 6.37
C ALA A 471 -13.00 -24.86 7.09
N GLY A 472 -12.18 -24.97 8.15
CA GLY A 472 -11.68 -23.78 8.84
C GLY A 472 -10.71 -22.96 8.01
N GLN A 473 -9.93 -23.58 7.11
CA GLN A 473 -9.10 -22.85 6.16
C GLN A 473 -9.93 -22.05 5.14
N ILE A 474 -11.05 -22.60 4.66
CA ILE A 474 -12.02 -21.87 3.83
C ILE A 474 -12.66 -20.73 4.61
N THR A 475 -13.06 -20.96 5.87
CA THR A 475 -13.58 -19.89 6.75
C THR A 475 -12.57 -18.75 6.88
N ALA A 476 -11.30 -19.05 7.11
CA ALA A 476 -10.24 -18.05 7.14
C ALA A 476 -10.11 -17.30 5.81
N LEU A 477 -10.07 -17.99 4.66
CA LEU A 477 -9.96 -17.37 3.33
C LEU A 477 -11.14 -16.43 3.01
N ARG A 478 -12.33 -16.71 3.55
CA ARG A 478 -13.53 -15.86 3.41
C ARG A 478 -13.48 -14.61 4.29
N SER A 479 -12.59 -14.56 5.29
CA SER A 479 -12.49 -13.43 6.21
C SER A 479 -12.31 -12.11 5.45
N PRO A 480 -13.00 -11.04 5.86
CA PRO A 480 -12.77 -9.72 5.29
C PRO A 480 -11.43 -9.09 5.74
N ALA A 481 -10.88 -9.53 6.88
CA ALA A 481 -9.57 -9.11 7.36
C ALA A 481 -8.43 -9.74 6.53
N VAL A 482 -7.50 -8.91 6.07
CA VAL A 482 -6.48 -9.28 5.07
C VAL A 482 -5.46 -10.29 5.61
N ASN A 483 -5.03 -10.09 6.84
CA ASN A 483 -4.15 -10.99 7.57
C ASN A 483 -4.80 -12.36 7.84
N VAL A 484 -6.10 -12.41 8.13
CA VAL A 484 -6.82 -13.67 8.38
C VAL A 484 -7.02 -14.47 7.09
N ARG A 485 -7.41 -13.83 5.99
CA ARG A 485 -7.51 -14.52 4.69
C ARG A 485 -6.17 -15.05 4.19
N HIS A 486 -5.07 -14.39 4.56
CA HIS A 486 -3.71 -14.89 4.27
C HIS A 486 -3.43 -16.22 4.97
N LEU A 487 -3.89 -16.41 6.22
CA LEU A 487 -3.79 -17.70 6.91
C LEU A 487 -4.54 -18.80 6.16
N GLY A 488 -5.77 -18.52 5.72
CA GLY A 488 -6.55 -19.43 4.89
C GLY A 488 -5.85 -19.81 3.58
N PHE A 489 -5.31 -18.81 2.88
CA PHE A 489 -4.55 -19.02 1.64
C PHE A 489 -3.34 -19.94 1.86
N ARG A 490 -2.50 -19.65 2.88
CA ARG A 490 -1.30 -20.45 3.15
C ARG A 490 -1.63 -21.90 3.49
N SER A 491 -2.66 -22.12 4.30
CA SER A 491 -3.06 -23.47 4.71
C SER A 491 -3.69 -24.27 3.56
N LEU A 492 -4.57 -23.65 2.75
CA LEU A 492 -5.15 -24.30 1.56
C LEU A 492 -4.10 -24.63 0.51
N ARG A 493 -3.16 -23.71 0.27
CA ARG A 493 -2.02 -23.96 -0.61
C ARG A 493 -1.19 -25.15 -0.13
N SER A 494 -0.94 -25.24 1.17
CA SER A 494 -0.17 -26.34 1.77
C SER A 494 -0.92 -27.67 1.71
N ALA A 495 -2.26 -27.65 1.75
CA ALA A 495 -3.09 -28.85 1.58
C ALA A 495 -3.08 -29.41 0.14
N GLY A 496 -2.65 -28.63 -0.84
CA GLY A 496 -2.50 -29.05 -2.23
C GLY A 496 -3.81 -29.57 -2.84
N THR A 497 -3.75 -30.66 -3.60
CA THR A 497 -4.91 -31.24 -4.30
C THR A 497 -6.11 -31.56 -3.40
N LYS A 498 -5.90 -31.82 -2.09
CA LYS A 498 -6.98 -32.08 -1.12
C LYS A 498 -7.91 -30.88 -0.96
N ALA A 499 -7.42 -29.65 -1.16
CA ALA A 499 -8.22 -28.44 -1.06
C ALA A 499 -9.06 -28.17 -2.33
N LEU A 500 -8.74 -28.81 -3.47
CA LEU A 500 -9.33 -28.49 -4.76
C LEU A 500 -10.87 -28.54 -4.78
N PRO A 501 -11.57 -29.55 -4.22
CA PRO A 501 -13.03 -29.58 -4.24
C PRO A 501 -13.65 -28.37 -3.51
N ALA A 502 -13.10 -28.01 -2.36
CA ALA A 502 -13.56 -26.87 -1.57
C ALA A 502 -13.28 -25.53 -2.26
N VAL A 503 -12.09 -25.38 -2.85
CA VAL A 503 -11.71 -24.18 -3.62
C VAL A 503 -12.56 -24.04 -4.88
N LYS A 504 -12.86 -25.13 -5.61
CA LYS A 504 -13.77 -25.10 -6.77
C LYS A 504 -15.19 -24.69 -6.39
N ASN A 505 -15.68 -25.11 -5.24
CA ASN A 505 -16.99 -24.66 -4.74
C ASN A 505 -16.96 -23.16 -4.43
N LEU A 506 -15.88 -22.64 -3.87
CA LEU A 506 -15.72 -21.21 -3.55
C LEU A 506 -15.74 -20.30 -4.80
N LEU A 507 -15.37 -20.80 -5.98
CA LEU A 507 -15.47 -20.05 -7.25
C LEU A 507 -16.92 -19.64 -7.60
N ARG A 508 -17.91 -20.28 -6.97
CA ARG A 508 -19.35 -20.02 -7.19
C ARG A 508 -19.95 -19.09 -6.14
N ASP A 509 -19.13 -18.51 -5.27
CA ASP A 509 -19.60 -17.57 -4.27
C ASP A 509 -20.32 -16.37 -4.92
N GLN A 510 -21.39 -15.90 -4.29
CA GLN A 510 -22.15 -14.74 -4.78
C GLN A 510 -21.34 -13.44 -4.62
N ASN A 511 -20.47 -13.36 -3.62
CA ASN A 511 -19.52 -12.27 -3.49
C ASN A 511 -18.30 -12.52 -4.39
N GLN A 512 -18.18 -11.71 -5.44
CA GLN A 512 -17.11 -11.81 -6.43
C GLN A 512 -15.70 -11.69 -5.84
N TRP A 513 -15.52 -10.93 -4.75
CA TRP A 513 -14.22 -10.77 -4.10
C TRP A 513 -13.81 -12.05 -3.38
N VAL A 514 -14.75 -12.71 -2.71
CA VAL A 514 -14.54 -14.03 -2.10
C VAL A 514 -14.23 -15.08 -3.17
N ALA A 515 -14.97 -15.09 -4.27
CA ALA A 515 -14.69 -15.97 -5.41
C ALA A 515 -13.30 -15.70 -6.03
N ALA A 516 -12.88 -14.44 -6.11
CA ALA A 516 -11.57 -14.07 -6.64
C ALA A 516 -10.40 -14.65 -5.83
N ARG A 517 -10.54 -14.74 -4.49
CA ARG A 517 -9.53 -15.35 -3.60
C ARG A 517 -9.26 -16.82 -3.95
N ALA A 518 -10.30 -17.56 -4.38
CA ALA A 518 -10.16 -18.94 -4.79
C ALA A 518 -9.30 -19.11 -6.05
N VAL A 519 -9.34 -18.14 -6.99
CA VAL A 519 -8.58 -18.22 -8.26
C VAL A 519 -7.08 -18.21 -8.02
N TRP A 520 -6.60 -17.43 -7.04
CA TRP A 520 -5.18 -17.38 -6.67
C TRP A 520 -4.62 -18.71 -6.17
N LEU A 521 -5.47 -19.57 -5.61
CA LEU A 521 -5.07 -20.90 -5.11
C LEU A 521 -4.96 -21.93 -6.23
N LEU A 522 -5.81 -21.85 -7.26
CA LEU A 522 -5.96 -22.89 -8.29
C LEU A 522 -4.64 -23.40 -8.88
N PRO A 523 -3.65 -22.55 -9.23
CA PRO A 523 -2.39 -23.04 -9.81
C PRO A 523 -1.57 -23.96 -8.90
N TYR A 524 -1.82 -23.94 -7.59
CA TYR A 524 -1.10 -24.74 -6.59
C TYR A 524 -1.80 -26.08 -6.26
N LEU A 525 -2.97 -26.36 -6.84
CA LEU A 525 -3.83 -27.50 -6.47
C LEU A 525 -3.77 -28.64 -7.49
N GLY A 526 -2.63 -28.83 -8.14
CA GLY A 526 -2.38 -29.87 -9.15
C GLY A 526 -2.87 -29.50 -10.56
N GLU A 527 -2.74 -30.45 -11.49
CA GLU A 527 -3.04 -30.24 -12.92
C GLU A 527 -4.48 -29.78 -13.18
N GLU A 528 -5.45 -30.35 -12.45
CA GLU A 528 -6.86 -29.94 -12.57
C GLU A 528 -7.08 -28.50 -12.08
N GLY A 529 -6.37 -28.08 -11.03
CA GLY A 529 -6.37 -26.70 -10.56
C GLY A 529 -5.84 -25.73 -11.63
N ILE A 530 -4.68 -26.05 -12.21
CA ILE A 530 -4.09 -25.29 -13.32
C ILE A 530 -5.06 -25.23 -14.52
N ALA A 531 -5.64 -26.36 -14.92
CA ALA A 531 -6.61 -26.43 -16.02
C ALA A 531 -7.85 -25.56 -15.75
N THR A 532 -8.36 -25.58 -14.51
CA THR A 532 -9.48 -24.73 -14.07
C THR A 532 -9.11 -23.25 -14.17
N CYS A 533 -7.91 -22.86 -13.74
CA CYS A 533 -7.43 -21.48 -13.85
C CYS A 533 -7.22 -21.04 -15.31
N LEU A 534 -6.67 -21.91 -16.16
CA LEU A 534 -6.49 -21.65 -17.59
C LEU A 534 -7.81 -21.43 -18.32
N ALA A 535 -8.87 -22.14 -17.94
CA ALA A 535 -10.19 -21.93 -18.52
C ALA A 535 -10.73 -20.51 -18.29
N LEU A 536 -10.37 -19.88 -17.17
CA LEU A 536 -10.76 -18.51 -16.84
C LEU A 536 -10.11 -17.45 -17.74
N LEU A 537 -9.00 -17.77 -18.44
CA LEU A 537 -8.43 -16.90 -19.47
C LEU A 537 -9.38 -16.68 -20.67
N LYS A 538 -10.48 -17.44 -20.75
CA LYS A 538 -11.52 -17.31 -21.78
C LYS A 538 -12.86 -16.79 -21.22
N ASP A 539 -12.92 -16.41 -19.94
CA ASP A 539 -14.16 -15.87 -19.33
C ASP A 539 -14.60 -14.60 -20.07
N LYS A 540 -15.92 -14.38 -20.18
CA LYS A 540 -16.50 -13.20 -20.83
C LYS A 540 -16.10 -11.90 -20.11
N ARG A 541 -15.95 -11.95 -18.77
CA ARG A 541 -15.56 -10.83 -17.92
C ARG A 541 -14.05 -10.64 -17.97
N SER A 542 -13.59 -9.44 -18.33
CA SER A 542 -12.16 -9.15 -18.43
C SER A 542 -11.43 -9.24 -17.09
N GLN A 543 -12.09 -8.89 -15.98
CA GLN A 543 -11.49 -8.98 -14.64
C GLN A 543 -11.10 -10.43 -14.27
N HIS A 544 -11.90 -11.42 -14.70
CA HIS A 544 -11.59 -12.83 -14.48
C HIS A 544 -10.36 -13.26 -15.29
N ARG A 545 -10.24 -12.79 -16.53
CA ARG A 545 -9.06 -13.04 -17.37
C ARG A 545 -7.80 -12.40 -16.77
N VAL A 546 -7.90 -11.15 -16.30
CA VAL A 546 -6.81 -10.45 -15.58
C VAL A 546 -6.36 -11.26 -14.37
N LEU A 547 -7.31 -11.65 -13.51
CA LEU A 547 -7.05 -12.40 -12.29
C LEU A 547 -6.39 -13.76 -12.56
N ALA A 548 -6.93 -14.54 -13.49
CA ALA A 548 -6.37 -15.83 -13.86
C ALA A 548 -4.96 -15.70 -14.46
N TYR A 549 -4.73 -14.66 -15.29
CA TYR A 549 -3.43 -14.37 -15.85
C TYR A 549 -2.39 -14.05 -14.76
N ARG A 550 -2.78 -13.21 -13.79
CA ARG A 550 -1.94 -12.88 -12.63
C ARG A 550 -1.64 -14.11 -11.77
N ALA A 551 -2.66 -14.91 -11.44
CA ALA A 551 -2.51 -16.11 -10.62
C ALA A 551 -1.54 -17.12 -11.25
N LEU A 552 -1.70 -17.41 -12.54
CA LEU A 552 -0.80 -18.30 -13.29
C LEU A 552 0.62 -17.75 -13.36
N ARG A 553 0.79 -16.45 -13.68
CA ARG A 553 2.10 -15.78 -13.71
C ARG A 553 2.81 -15.88 -12.36
N ARG A 554 2.11 -15.63 -11.25
CA ARG A 554 2.68 -15.64 -9.90
C ARG A 554 3.00 -17.05 -9.39
N ALA A 555 2.32 -18.06 -9.93
CA ALA A 555 2.65 -19.47 -9.69
C ALA A 555 3.81 -20.00 -10.57
N GLY A 556 4.39 -19.18 -11.44
CA GLY A 556 5.51 -19.56 -12.30
C GLY A 556 5.12 -20.34 -13.55
N HIS A 557 3.85 -20.29 -13.96
CA HIS A 557 3.40 -20.91 -15.22
C HIS A 557 4.01 -20.20 -16.44
N ASP A 558 4.35 -20.93 -17.52
CA ASP A 558 4.84 -20.29 -18.76
C ASP A 558 3.71 -19.50 -19.43
N MET A 559 3.80 -18.18 -19.34
CA MET A 559 2.78 -17.28 -19.84
C MET A 559 2.95 -16.91 -21.30
N ILE A 560 4.07 -17.20 -21.97
CA ILE A 560 4.30 -16.76 -23.36
C ILE A 560 3.20 -17.24 -24.35
N PRO A 561 2.74 -18.51 -24.32
CA PRO A 561 1.65 -18.95 -25.19
C PRO A 561 0.35 -18.15 -24.97
N HIS A 562 0.03 -17.85 -23.70
CA HIS A 562 -1.18 -17.13 -23.33
C HIS A 562 -1.08 -15.64 -23.61
N ALA A 563 0.11 -15.06 -23.42
CA ALA A 563 0.43 -13.69 -23.77
C ALA A 563 0.21 -13.41 -25.26
N ARG A 564 0.62 -14.33 -26.15
CA ARG A 564 0.38 -14.22 -27.60
C ARG A 564 -1.10 -14.12 -27.94
N LEU A 565 -1.95 -14.91 -27.27
CA LEU A 565 -3.39 -14.87 -27.47
C LEU A 565 -4.00 -13.58 -26.91
N LEU A 566 -3.66 -13.24 -25.66
CA LEU A 566 -4.28 -12.16 -24.90
C LEU A 566 -3.75 -10.76 -25.24
N ALA A 567 -2.64 -10.64 -25.99
CA ALA A 567 -2.21 -9.38 -26.58
C ALA A 567 -3.27 -8.76 -27.50
N ARG A 568 -4.18 -9.60 -28.04
CA ARG A 568 -5.30 -9.19 -28.90
C ARG A 568 -6.62 -9.01 -28.16
N ASP A 569 -6.63 -9.21 -26.84
CA ASP A 569 -7.83 -9.11 -26.00
C ASP A 569 -8.51 -7.74 -26.16
N PRO A 570 -9.85 -7.65 -26.20
CA PRO A 570 -10.54 -6.37 -26.32
C PRO A 570 -10.31 -5.45 -25.10
N SER A 571 -10.09 -6.00 -23.91
CA SER A 571 -9.88 -5.24 -22.68
C SER A 571 -8.47 -4.66 -22.60
N PRO A 572 -8.32 -3.33 -22.45
CA PRO A 572 -7.00 -2.72 -22.23
C PRO A 572 -6.34 -3.20 -20.93
N GLN A 573 -7.12 -3.55 -19.89
CA GLN A 573 -6.56 -4.09 -18.65
C GLN A 573 -5.90 -5.46 -18.86
N VAL A 574 -6.49 -6.34 -19.67
CA VAL A 574 -5.86 -7.63 -20.01
C VAL A 574 -4.56 -7.39 -20.79
N ARG A 575 -4.59 -6.51 -21.80
CA ARG A 575 -3.40 -6.15 -22.58
C ARG A 575 -2.30 -5.52 -21.73
N ARG A 576 -2.66 -4.72 -20.72
CA ARG A 576 -1.74 -4.16 -19.73
C ARG A 576 -1.02 -5.26 -18.96
N GLU A 577 -1.74 -6.24 -18.41
CA GLU A 577 -1.11 -7.38 -17.70
C GLU A 577 -0.20 -8.19 -18.61
N VAL A 578 -0.62 -8.40 -19.86
CA VAL A 578 0.22 -9.06 -20.87
C VAL A 578 1.52 -8.28 -21.05
N ALA A 579 1.45 -6.98 -21.36
CA ALA A 579 2.63 -6.15 -21.58
C ALA A 579 3.60 -6.18 -20.38
N LEU A 580 3.10 -5.98 -19.17
CA LEU A 580 3.90 -5.98 -17.94
C LEU A 580 4.55 -7.34 -17.67
N SER A 581 3.89 -8.44 -18.03
CA SER A 581 4.44 -9.80 -17.86
C SER A 581 5.58 -10.16 -18.80
N LEU A 582 5.79 -9.38 -19.87
CA LEU A 582 6.89 -9.59 -20.80
C LEU A 582 8.21 -8.98 -20.31
N ARG A 583 8.16 -8.19 -19.22
CA ARG A 583 9.35 -7.59 -18.61
C ARG A 583 10.38 -8.68 -18.27
N ASP A 584 11.64 -8.39 -18.56
CA ASP A 584 12.80 -9.28 -18.33
C ASP A 584 12.79 -10.58 -19.15
N LEU A 585 11.87 -10.76 -20.10
CA LEU A 585 11.91 -11.85 -21.08
C LEU A 585 12.61 -11.41 -22.38
N PRO A 586 13.39 -12.30 -23.04
CA PRO A 586 14.11 -11.94 -24.25
C PRO A 586 13.21 -11.45 -25.40
N ALA A 587 13.61 -10.37 -26.07
CA ALA A 587 12.91 -9.78 -27.21
C ALA A 587 12.63 -10.80 -28.33
N SER A 588 13.52 -11.77 -28.54
CA SER A 588 13.33 -12.86 -29.50
C SER A 588 12.05 -13.67 -29.26
N ARG A 589 11.53 -13.70 -28.02
CA ARG A 589 10.26 -14.36 -27.67
C ARG A 589 9.08 -13.40 -27.60
N THR A 590 9.31 -12.09 -27.42
CA THR A 590 8.27 -11.12 -27.04
C THR A 590 7.97 -10.04 -28.08
N SER A 591 8.87 -9.75 -29.04
CA SER A 591 8.70 -8.67 -30.01
C SER A 591 7.38 -8.74 -30.78
N SER A 592 6.97 -9.92 -31.26
CA SER A 592 5.70 -10.08 -31.97
C SER A 592 4.47 -9.83 -31.09
N ILE A 593 4.59 -10.09 -29.79
CA ILE A 593 3.54 -9.81 -28.81
C ILE A 593 3.42 -8.30 -28.60
N PHE A 594 4.55 -7.58 -28.47
CA PHE A 594 4.55 -6.12 -28.40
C PHE A 594 3.98 -5.45 -29.64
N VAL A 595 4.23 -5.99 -30.83
CA VAL A 595 3.60 -5.51 -32.07
C VAL A 595 2.08 -5.61 -32.00
N ASP A 596 1.55 -6.75 -31.54
CA ASP A 596 0.09 -6.93 -31.40
C ASP A 596 -0.52 -6.03 -30.32
N LEU A 597 0.19 -5.81 -29.21
CA LEU A 597 -0.18 -4.84 -28.19
C LEU A 597 -0.22 -3.41 -28.74
N ALA A 598 0.82 -3.01 -29.49
CA ALA A 598 0.95 -1.67 -30.05
C ALA A 598 -0.16 -1.35 -31.06
N ARG A 599 -0.55 -2.31 -31.91
CA ARG A 599 -1.68 -2.16 -32.87
C ARG A 599 -3.01 -1.82 -32.19
N ARG A 600 -3.19 -2.25 -30.94
CA ARG A 600 -4.43 -2.07 -30.15
C ARG A 600 -4.27 -1.09 -29.00
N CYS A 601 -3.13 -0.41 -28.91
CA CYS A 601 -2.86 0.51 -27.83
C CYS A 601 -3.62 1.82 -28.06
N ASN A 602 -4.53 2.17 -27.16
CA ASN A 602 -5.00 3.55 -27.07
C ASN A 602 -3.91 4.38 -26.39
N THR A 603 -3.14 5.12 -27.16
CA THR A 603 -2.00 5.91 -26.67
C THR A 603 -2.40 7.21 -25.96
N THR A 604 -3.69 7.51 -25.82
CA THR A 604 -4.19 8.56 -24.93
C THR A 604 -4.43 8.04 -23.51
N ASP A 605 -4.57 6.73 -23.36
CA ASP A 605 -4.59 6.06 -22.06
C ASP A 605 -3.16 5.81 -21.59
N LYS A 606 -2.75 6.61 -20.59
CA LYS A 606 -1.39 6.67 -20.07
C LYS A 606 -0.91 5.32 -19.57
N ASN A 607 -1.73 4.57 -18.84
CA ASN A 607 -1.32 3.28 -18.27
C ASN A 607 -1.20 2.18 -19.34
N SER A 608 -2.03 2.21 -20.39
CA SER A 608 -1.88 1.28 -21.53
C SER A 608 -0.57 1.53 -22.28
N LEU A 609 -0.25 2.80 -22.56
CA LEU A 609 1.02 3.19 -23.20
C LEU A 609 2.22 2.86 -22.31
N GLU A 610 2.11 3.17 -21.02
CA GLU A 610 3.15 2.96 -20.04
C GLU A 610 3.47 1.47 -19.86
N ALA A 611 2.46 0.61 -19.84
CA ALA A 611 2.65 -0.84 -19.70
C ALA A 611 3.48 -1.46 -20.85
N ILE A 612 3.31 -0.97 -22.09
CA ILE A 612 4.17 -1.40 -23.22
C ILE A 612 5.63 -1.00 -22.94
N GLY A 613 5.86 0.25 -22.53
CA GLY A 613 7.20 0.72 -22.25
C GLY A 613 7.85 0.10 -21.02
N LEU A 614 7.07 -0.24 -19.99
CA LEU A 614 7.55 -0.96 -18.79
C LEU A 614 7.82 -2.43 -19.08
N GLY A 615 7.03 -3.07 -19.94
CA GLY A 615 7.29 -4.42 -20.41
C GLY A 615 8.54 -4.52 -21.28
N ALA A 616 8.82 -3.49 -22.08
CA ALA A 616 9.98 -3.43 -22.96
C ALA A 616 11.28 -2.96 -22.27
N ALA A 617 11.27 -2.75 -20.95
CA ALA A 617 12.39 -2.22 -20.20
C ALA A 617 13.70 -2.98 -20.49
N ASN A 618 14.80 -2.25 -20.65
CA ASN A 618 16.14 -2.74 -21.03
C ASN A 618 16.23 -3.34 -22.46
N GLN A 619 15.15 -3.32 -23.25
CA GLN A 619 15.10 -3.83 -24.62
C GLN A 619 14.35 -2.88 -25.56
N GLU A 620 14.18 -1.62 -25.17
CA GLU A 620 13.29 -0.67 -25.85
C GLU A 620 13.71 -0.41 -27.30
N SER A 621 15.02 -0.43 -27.59
CA SER A 621 15.53 -0.28 -28.96
C SER A 621 15.10 -1.44 -29.87
N THR A 622 15.23 -2.69 -29.39
CA THR A 622 14.84 -3.88 -30.15
C THR A 622 13.33 -3.92 -30.37
N ILE A 623 12.56 -3.61 -29.32
CA ILE A 623 11.10 -3.56 -29.40
C ILE A 623 10.66 -2.44 -30.35
N TRP A 624 11.23 -1.24 -30.26
CA TRP A 624 10.90 -0.13 -31.16
C TRP A 624 11.17 -0.48 -32.62
N THR A 625 12.32 -1.12 -32.93
CA THR A 625 12.64 -1.55 -34.30
C THR A 625 11.60 -2.53 -34.84
N ALA A 626 11.21 -3.53 -34.04
CA ALA A 626 10.17 -4.49 -34.44
C ALA A 626 8.82 -3.81 -34.68
N LEU A 627 8.45 -2.81 -33.86
CA LEU A 627 7.24 -2.02 -34.04
C LEU A 627 7.31 -1.17 -35.32
N HIS A 628 8.43 -0.50 -35.56
CA HIS A 628 8.62 0.33 -36.75
C HIS A 628 8.52 -0.50 -38.04
N GLU A 629 9.19 -1.66 -38.09
CA GLU A 629 9.15 -2.59 -39.22
C GLU A 629 7.74 -3.15 -39.47
N ALA A 630 7.03 -3.54 -38.40
CA ALA A 630 5.72 -4.19 -38.52
C ALA A 630 4.55 -3.21 -38.73
N LEU A 631 4.68 -1.94 -38.30
CA LEU A 631 3.64 -0.92 -38.41
C LEU A 631 3.82 -0.01 -39.62
N GLN A 632 5.03 0.08 -40.18
CA GLN A 632 5.36 0.88 -41.36
C GLN A 632 4.71 2.28 -41.35
N PRO A 633 5.02 3.12 -40.34
CA PRO A 633 4.29 4.37 -40.07
C PRO A 633 4.49 5.48 -41.11
N GLY A 634 5.26 5.23 -42.17
CA GLY A 634 5.65 6.22 -43.17
C GLY A 634 6.73 7.20 -42.66
N PRO A 635 6.90 8.35 -43.33
CA PRO A 635 7.94 9.32 -42.96
C PRO A 635 7.64 10.00 -41.61
N PRO A 636 8.66 10.38 -40.81
CA PRO A 636 8.46 10.92 -39.46
C PRO A 636 7.52 12.12 -39.33
N ALA A 637 7.48 12.98 -40.35
CA ALA A 637 6.58 14.13 -40.41
C ALA A 637 5.10 13.74 -40.51
N ALA A 638 4.80 12.58 -41.11
CA ALA A 638 3.44 12.09 -41.35
C ALA A 638 2.99 11.01 -40.36
N TRP A 639 3.83 10.65 -39.38
CA TRP A 639 3.47 9.61 -38.41
C TRP A 639 2.14 9.93 -37.70
N PRO A 640 1.25 8.93 -37.54
CA PRO A 640 0.08 9.08 -36.71
C PRO A 640 0.52 9.35 -35.26
N GLU A 641 -0.29 10.13 -34.54
CA GLU A 641 0.01 10.54 -33.17
C GLU A 641 0.21 9.33 -32.24
N SER A 642 -0.50 8.22 -32.49
CA SER A 642 -0.31 6.96 -31.76
C SER A 642 1.10 6.40 -31.90
N PHE A 643 1.63 6.33 -33.12
CA PHE A 643 2.99 5.85 -33.35
C PHE A 643 4.04 6.81 -32.79
N ALA A 644 3.80 8.12 -32.88
CA ALA A 644 4.68 9.13 -32.30
C ALA A 644 4.78 8.98 -30.76
N ARG A 645 3.66 8.74 -30.07
CA ARG A 645 3.63 8.50 -28.62
C ARG A 645 4.29 7.20 -28.21
N LEU A 646 4.08 6.11 -28.97
CA LEU A 646 4.78 4.84 -28.74
C LEU A 646 6.30 5.00 -28.91
N THR A 647 6.72 5.72 -29.96
CA THR A 647 8.13 6.05 -30.19
C THR A 647 8.69 6.87 -29.02
N TRP A 648 7.96 7.90 -28.58
CA TRP A 648 8.34 8.72 -27.43
C TRP A 648 8.34 7.95 -26.10
N ARG A 649 7.54 6.87 -25.96
CA ARG A 649 7.55 5.98 -24.79
C ARG A 649 8.48 4.76 -24.90
N LEU A 650 9.03 4.41 -26.04
CA LEU A 650 10.16 3.45 -26.12
C LEU A 650 11.54 4.13 -26.13
N TRP A 651 11.71 5.29 -26.77
CA TRP A 651 12.91 6.15 -26.65
C TRP A 651 14.22 5.38 -26.94
N GLY A 652 14.13 4.33 -27.76
CA GLY A 652 15.26 3.55 -28.20
C GLY A 652 16.19 4.38 -29.09
N ALA A 653 17.49 4.10 -29.03
CA ALA A 653 18.50 4.80 -29.82
C ALA A 653 18.18 4.86 -31.34
N PRO A 654 17.64 3.79 -31.97
CA PRO A 654 17.27 3.83 -33.39
C PRO A 654 16.18 4.86 -33.73
N SER A 655 15.37 5.29 -32.76
CA SER A 655 14.29 6.25 -32.98
C SER A 655 14.73 7.71 -33.04
N LEU A 656 15.96 8.01 -32.59
CA LEU A 656 16.41 9.40 -32.35
C LEU A 656 16.40 10.26 -33.61
N ASP A 657 16.91 9.76 -34.73
CA ASP A 657 16.98 10.55 -35.96
C ASP A 657 15.60 10.75 -36.60
N HIS A 658 14.70 9.79 -36.43
CA HIS A 658 13.30 9.94 -36.80
C HIS A 658 12.62 11.03 -35.95
N LEU A 659 12.82 11.01 -34.63
CA LEU A 659 12.28 12.02 -33.71
C LEU A 659 12.82 13.43 -34.01
N LYS A 660 14.12 13.56 -34.29
CA LYS A 660 14.73 14.83 -34.75
C LYS A 660 14.08 15.33 -36.04
N THR A 661 13.88 14.45 -37.01
CA THR A 661 13.23 14.77 -38.29
C THR A 661 11.80 15.26 -38.08
N ARG A 662 11.00 14.54 -37.27
CA ARG A 662 9.64 14.95 -36.92
C ARG A 662 9.63 16.31 -36.22
N ALA A 663 10.49 16.52 -35.23
CA ALA A 663 10.57 17.78 -34.50
C ALA A 663 10.92 18.97 -35.42
N LYS A 664 11.83 18.78 -36.39
CA LYS A 664 12.14 19.81 -37.41
C LYS A 664 10.93 20.12 -38.30
N ALA A 665 10.19 19.09 -38.75
CA ALA A 665 9.00 19.29 -39.57
C ALA A 665 7.89 20.06 -38.83
N LEU A 666 7.70 19.78 -37.53
CA LEU A 666 6.71 20.46 -36.69
C LEU A 666 7.06 21.92 -36.36
N ARG A 667 8.35 22.29 -36.37
CA ARG A 667 8.80 23.68 -36.16
C ARG A 667 8.39 24.64 -37.29
N ASN A 668 8.02 24.12 -38.47
CA ASN A 668 7.71 24.94 -39.65
C ASN A 668 6.23 25.29 -39.85
N ILE A 669 5.29 24.77 -39.05
CA ILE A 669 3.85 25.00 -39.29
C ILE A 669 3.14 25.14 -37.96
N GLU A 670 2.78 26.36 -37.53
CA GLU A 670 1.68 26.72 -36.60
C GLU A 670 1.56 26.02 -35.21
N VAL A 671 2.38 25.03 -34.87
CA VAL A 671 2.26 24.16 -33.68
C VAL A 671 2.78 24.82 -32.41
N LEU A 672 3.72 25.78 -32.51
CA LEU A 672 4.12 26.62 -31.37
C LEU A 672 2.93 27.44 -30.80
N LYS A 673 1.91 27.75 -31.61
CA LYS A 673 0.71 28.46 -31.15
C LYS A 673 -0.26 27.59 -30.33
N ARG A 674 -0.16 26.25 -30.40
CA ARG A 674 -1.06 25.31 -29.68
C ARG A 674 -0.44 24.65 -28.44
N MET A 675 0.85 24.84 -28.18
CA MET A 675 1.54 24.26 -27.01
C MET A 675 1.57 25.19 -25.78
N VAL A 676 1.07 26.43 -25.87
CA VAL A 676 1.18 27.45 -24.80
C VAL A 676 -0.14 27.77 -24.10
N LEU A 677 -1.30 27.37 -24.64
CA LEU A 677 -2.61 27.64 -24.01
C LEU A 677 -3.57 26.45 -24.23
N PRO A 678 -4.22 25.91 -23.19
CA PRO A 678 -5.36 25.01 -23.37
C PRO A 678 -6.62 25.82 -23.72
N SER A 679 -7.42 25.31 -24.65
CA SER A 679 -8.86 25.55 -24.70
C SER A 679 -9.57 24.82 -23.58
#